data_AF-A0AAU4LI56-F1
#
_entry.id   AF-A0AAU4LI56-F1
#
_cell.length_a   1.000
_cell.length_b   1.000
_cell.length_c   1.000
_cell.angle_alpha   90.00
_cell.angle_beta   90.00
_cell.angle_gamma   90.00
#
_symmetry.space_group_name_H-M   'P 1'
#
loop_
_entity.id
_entity.type
_entity.pdbx_description
1 polymer ?
#
loop_
_entity_poly.entity_id
_entity_poly.type
_entity_poly.pdbx_seq_one_letter_code
_entity_poly.pdbx_strand_id
1 'polypeptide(L)'
;MTTENDHAVVVGLEQYGVWQLPGPAADALRFTRWLRRRRVPAKNIQLWLAPLSGDGLRAQAQALGVRYNEAVSRDQLMDVFRDGPRPGGDGGTLYVFWGGHGVMARNDQRLLYCPNSTWEDRRCLNFTNLREYLTRHELTGFRRQVFLVDSCATYYERLNSGDPDPAVAYFPEPQRIPGVEQFMLYATRAGEAADNPGEGLFSQAVLDHLEAAATDPARDVDLAALTGHLAAHFRQLAIGKPSVALPTAVHVRHLSGDEEQLHRAALPAPPATPDFRDFALTVRTAFADVGELARHAQHLAAECPASGVQGQASADEVACALYTHPRAMAAFTESLHRAGSPYANQIRELGATRNLPGLLSPMEYERLLQILRGLPELSGPQVLACLQAALPWVILPDLPAEEDSYQRLVAWVRELEKRRLGKYPPLVHFTEFLAALVPESDAEALRAWGLETVLRVGGSAEVAASWRDEARQWAATRPALGRGRVVVQLDAGAGADWDDAATYTCAVWSDIGDGQLVPGSSSGGGGHTAAQVTRLVAEAVDTLGATSPVVEILVPLEGLAVPVDTWHCTVPGRRAPKLLAVDHPVVLRCAAAAGSYRGRRLAPGAPVVLTDLHRDGWAAHGALQADQARGLALITAEKPYRFDMAWLAVELGYRVVLWERELPGPLGEDFFHPLFPRGAALGALPDRIRAYRAKALVDPAACPGRLSLVYDDPSLPLPAVLPLTQEITADEQQRECGLAHLPEPERSTDHLPRTAPVAPVRDRPPLTGSV
;
A
#
# COMPACT_ATOMS: atom_id res chain seq x y z
N MET A 1 31.01 31.73 19.51
CA MET A 1 31.34 32.81 18.55
C MET A 1 30.11 33.71 18.45
N THR A 2 30.29 35.03 18.40
CA THR A 2 29.17 35.98 18.26
C THR A 2 28.89 36.19 16.77
N THR A 3 27.64 36.03 16.33
CA THR A 3 27.19 36.27 14.93
C THR A 3 27.12 37.76 14.58
N GLU A 4 27.67 38.63 15.42
CA GLU A 4 27.69 40.08 15.28
C GLU A 4 28.53 40.56 14.08
N ASN A 5 29.54 39.77 13.71
CA ASN A 5 30.41 40.00 12.56
C ASN A 5 29.95 39.26 11.29
N ASP A 6 28.81 38.56 11.34
CA ASP A 6 28.26 37.89 10.17
C ASP A 6 27.51 38.90 9.30
N HIS A 7 27.67 38.76 7.98
CA HIS A 7 27.01 39.59 6.98
C HIS A 7 26.33 38.73 5.93
N ALA A 8 25.28 39.26 5.30
CA ALA A 8 24.59 38.55 4.25
C ALA A 8 24.19 39.47 3.10
N VAL A 9 24.36 38.96 1.88
CA VAL A 9 23.73 39.49 0.67
C VAL A 9 22.74 38.45 0.16
N VAL A 10 21.46 38.79 0.16
CA VAL A 10 20.35 37.87 -0.10
C VAL A 10 19.55 38.40 -1.27
N VAL A 11 19.57 37.67 -2.39
CA VAL A 11 18.97 38.06 -3.66
C VAL A 11 17.90 37.07 -4.06
N GLY A 12 16.69 37.56 -4.35
CA GLY A 12 15.57 36.74 -4.82
C GLY A 12 14.86 37.41 -6.00
N LEU A 13 15.08 36.90 -7.20
CA LEU A 13 14.60 37.52 -8.44
C LEU A 13 13.50 36.68 -9.07
N GLU A 14 12.33 37.27 -9.21
CA GLU A 14 11.17 36.63 -9.85
C GLU A 14 10.73 37.38 -11.12
N GLN A 15 10.91 38.69 -11.14
CA GLN A 15 10.57 39.54 -12.26
C GLN A 15 11.82 39.92 -13.05
N TYR A 16 11.78 39.61 -14.33
CA TYR A 16 12.74 40.03 -15.34
C TYR A 16 12.00 40.82 -16.41
N GLY A 17 12.73 41.56 -17.26
CA GLY A 17 12.11 42.34 -18.33
C GLY A 17 11.24 41.50 -19.27
N VAL A 18 11.59 40.22 -19.47
CA VAL A 18 10.90 39.31 -20.40
C VAL A 18 10.53 37.93 -19.81
N TRP A 19 10.98 37.62 -18.59
CA TRP A 19 10.75 36.32 -17.94
C TRP A 19 10.17 36.50 -16.55
N GLN A 20 9.47 35.47 -16.08
CA GLN A 20 8.93 35.41 -14.73
C GLN A 20 9.28 34.07 -14.10
N LEU A 21 9.70 34.09 -12.84
CA LEU A 21 10.07 32.93 -12.05
C LEU A 21 9.50 33.07 -10.64
N PRO A 22 8.29 32.59 -10.35
CA PRO A 22 7.75 32.65 -8.99
C PRO A 22 8.61 31.82 -8.03
N GLY A 23 8.70 32.24 -6.76
CA GLY A 23 9.34 31.47 -5.67
C GLY A 23 10.59 32.13 -5.05
N PRO A 24 11.61 32.52 -5.84
CA PRO A 24 12.88 33.05 -5.33
C PRO A 24 12.78 34.18 -4.30
N ALA A 25 11.79 35.07 -4.41
CA ALA A 25 11.67 36.18 -3.45
C ALA A 25 11.16 35.70 -2.08
N ALA A 26 10.30 34.68 -2.06
CA ALA A 26 9.85 34.04 -0.83
C ALA A 26 11.00 33.26 -0.15
N ASP A 27 11.79 32.52 -0.93
CA ASP A 27 12.94 31.76 -0.41
C ASP A 27 14.03 32.67 0.17
N ALA A 28 14.35 33.78 -0.51
CA ALA A 28 15.25 34.82 -0.01
C ALA A 28 14.79 35.40 1.34
N LEU A 29 13.47 35.60 1.51
CA LEU A 29 12.92 36.10 2.76
C LEU A 29 12.94 35.04 3.87
N ARG A 30 12.70 33.76 3.55
CA ARG A 30 12.89 32.64 4.48
C ARG A 30 14.33 32.54 4.96
N PHE A 31 15.31 32.63 4.06
CA PHE A 31 16.72 32.66 4.41
C PHE A 31 17.05 33.84 5.34
N THR A 32 16.49 35.02 5.04
CA THR A 32 16.65 36.21 5.89
C THR A 32 16.08 36.00 7.29
N ARG A 33 14.91 35.34 7.42
CA ARG A 33 14.32 35.00 8.72
C ARG A 33 15.24 34.07 9.51
N TRP A 34 15.82 33.07 8.87
CA TRP A 34 16.79 32.17 9.49
C TRP A 34 18.03 32.93 10.01
N LEU A 35 18.62 33.83 9.21
CA LEU A 35 19.74 34.68 9.65
C LEU A 35 19.39 35.51 10.89
N ARG A 36 18.17 36.09 10.92
CA ARG A 36 17.68 36.87 12.08
C ARG A 36 17.48 36.00 13.32
N ARG A 37 17.01 34.75 13.18
CA ARG A 37 16.96 33.79 14.30
C ARG A 37 18.34 33.47 14.86
N ARG A 38 19.36 33.44 14.00
CA ARG A 38 20.79 33.33 14.39
C ARG A 38 21.40 34.63 14.93
N ARG A 39 20.58 35.65 15.15
CA ARG A 39 20.98 36.97 15.69
C ARG A 39 21.97 37.75 14.82
N VAL A 40 22.10 37.41 13.53
CA VAL A 40 22.85 38.24 12.57
C VAL A 40 22.23 39.64 12.56
N PRO A 41 22.98 40.72 12.83
CA PRO A 41 22.41 42.07 12.92
C PRO A 41 21.67 42.47 11.65
N ALA A 42 20.48 43.07 11.78
CA ALA A 42 19.66 43.42 10.61
C ALA A 42 20.37 44.39 9.66
N LYS A 43 21.20 45.28 10.20
CA LYS A 43 22.06 46.21 9.43
C LYS A 43 23.12 45.49 8.59
N ASN A 44 23.47 44.24 8.93
CA ASN A 44 24.45 43.43 8.20
C ASN A 44 23.78 42.56 7.12
N ILE A 45 22.45 42.56 7.02
CA ILE A 45 21.70 41.79 6.03
C ILE A 45 21.17 42.73 4.95
N GLN A 46 21.60 42.49 3.71
CA GLN A 46 21.12 43.21 2.54
C GLN A 46 20.17 42.30 1.75
N LEU A 47 18.87 42.60 1.85
CA LEU A 47 17.81 41.87 1.14
C LEU A 47 17.43 42.64 -0.15
N TRP A 48 17.59 41.98 -1.29
CA TRP A 48 17.35 42.52 -2.63
C TRP A 48 16.38 41.62 -3.40
N LEU A 49 15.19 42.12 -3.66
CA LEU A 49 14.10 41.34 -4.25
C LEU A 49 13.58 42.00 -5.53
N ALA A 50 13.25 41.19 -6.53
CA ALA A 50 12.46 41.59 -7.70
C ALA A 50 11.21 40.71 -7.77
N PRO A 51 10.24 40.86 -6.86
CA PRO A 51 9.13 39.91 -6.74
C PRO A 51 8.05 40.15 -7.79
N LEU A 52 7.27 39.11 -8.14
CA LEU A 52 6.09 39.28 -8.99
C LEU A 52 4.95 40.03 -8.26
N SER A 53 4.92 39.97 -6.92
CA SER A 53 4.02 40.77 -6.06
C SER A 53 4.74 41.28 -4.80
N GLY A 54 4.67 42.58 -4.54
CA GLY A 54 5.54 43.24 -3.55
C GLY A 54 4.95 43.44 -2.13
N ASP A 55 3.63 43.54 -1.99
CA ASP A 55 3.01 44.10 -0.77
C ASP A 55 3.21 43.22 0.47
N GLY A 56 3.05 41.90 0.35
CA GLY A 56 3.23 40.97 1.46
C GLY A 56 4.69 40.76 1.88
N LEU A 57 5.64 40.84 0.94
CA LEU A 57 7.05 40.59 1.20
C LEU A 57 7.72 41.78 1.90
N ARG A 58 7.34 43.01 1.53
CA ARG A 58 7.86 44.23 2.17
C ARG A 58 7.48 44.29 3.65
N ALA A 59 6.22 43.99 3.99
CA ALA A 59 5.75 43.96 5.37
C ALA A 59 6.51 42.91 6.21
N GLN A 60 6.76 41.72 5.65
CA GLN A 60 7.53 40.68 6.33
C GLN A 60 9.01 41.07 6.56
N ALA A 61 9.66 41.69 5.57
CA ALA A 61 11.03 42.19 5.74
C ALA A 61 11.11 43.25 6.85
N GLN A 62 10.13 44.16 6.89
CA GLN A 62 10.01 45.17 7.95
C GLN A 62 9.82 44.54 9.34
N ALA A 63 9.00 43.49 9.46
CA ALA A 63 8.82 42.76 10.70
C ALA A 63 10.12 42.08 11.21
N LEU A 64 11.03 41.73 10.30
CA LEU A 64 12.36 41.20 10.63
C LEU A 64 13.37 42.31 11.00
N GLY A 65 12.98 43.58 10.84
CA GLY A 65 13.84 44.75 11.01
C GLY A 65 14.88 44.92 9.89
N VAL A 66 14.74 44.17 8.78
CA VAL A 66 15.68 44.17 7.66
C VAL A 66 15.19 45.13 6.57
N ARG A 67 16.12 45.89 5.99
CA ARG A 67 15.80 46.80 4.89
C ARG A 67 15.45 46.00 3.63
N TYR A 68 14.22 46.13 3.16
CA TYR A 68 13.79 45.67 1.84
C TYR A 68 14.34 46.61 0.77
N ASN A 69 15.05 46.07 -0.22
CA ASN A 69 15.49 46.80 -1.40
C ASN A 69 14.95 46.11 -2.65
N GLU A 70 14.50 46.92 -3.60
CA GLU A 70 14.03 46.43 -4.89
C GLU A 70 15.19 46.32 -5.85
N ALA A 71 15.37 45.13 -6.44
CA ALA A 71 16.39 44.86 -7.44
C ALA A 71 15.84 45.20 -8.82
N VAL A 72 16.35 46.28 -9.44
CA VAL A 72 15.84 46.77 -10.73
C VAL A 72 16.82 46.60 -11.88
N SER A 73 18.11 46.40 -11.61
CA SER A 73 19.11 46.26 -12.67
C SER A 73 20.34 45.44 -12.28
N ARG A 74 21.03 44.90 -13.30
CA ARG A 74 22.34 44.24 -13.16
C ARG A 74 23.37 45.13 -12.45
N ASP A 75 23.47 46.39 -12.87
CA ASP A 75 24.53 47.29 -12.39
C ASP A 75 24.30 47.66 -10.91
N GLN A 76 23.03 47.81 -10.50
CA GLN A 76 22.68 47.95 -9.09
C GLN A 76 23.09 46.72 -8.27
N LEU A 77 22.83 45.50 -8.77
CA LEU A 77 23.26 44.27 -8.08
C LEU A 77 24.78 44.14 -8.03
N MET A 78 25.52 44.64 -9.04
CA MET A 78 26.98 44.71 -8.98
C MET A 78 27.45 45.64 -7.86
N ASP A 79 26.84 46.82 -7.72
CA ASP A 79 27.21 47.79 -6.68
C ASP A 79 26.96 47.23 -5.28
N VAL A 80 25.91 46.42 -5.11
CA VAL A 80 25.64 45.70 -3.84
C VAL A 80 26.82 44.81 -3.43
N PHE A 81 27.39 44.03 -4.34
CA PHE A 81 28.53 43.16 -4.00
C PHE A 81 29.86 43.92 -3.87
N ARG A 82 29.97 45.07 -4.56
CA ARG A 82 31.13 45.97 -4.47
C ARG A 82 31.20 46.67 -3.12
N ASP A 83 30.08 47.25 -2.71
CA ASP A 83 30.05 48.22 -1.61
C ASP A 83 29.39 47.70 -0.34
N GLY A 84 28.53 46.69 -0.47
CA GLY A 84 27.69 46.18 0.60
C GLY A 84 28.44 45.37 1.66
N PRO A 85 29.12 44.25 1.31
CA PRO A 85 29.88 43.48 2.28
C PRO A 85 31.02 44.33 2.87
N ARG A 86 30.99 44.54 4.19
CA ARG A 86 32.04 45.26 4.93
C ARG A 86 32.25 44.54 6.27
N PRO A 87 33.39 43.87 6.50
CA PRO A 87 33.62 43.20 7.76
C PRO A 87 33.70 44.22 8.90
N GLY A 88 32.95 43.99 9.98
CA GLY A 88 33.03 44.80 11.21
C GLY A 88 34.25 44.48 12.08
N GLY A 89 34.98 43.41 11.75
CA GLY A 89 36.16 42.89 12.45
C GLY A 89 36.59 41.55 11.86
N ASP A 90 37.58 40.91 12.48
CA ASP A 90 38.10 39.62 12.03
C ASP A 90 37.19 38.44 12.44
N GLY A 91 37.07 37.45 11.54
CA GLY A 91 36.47 36.15 11.83
C GLY A 91 34.96 36.06 11.61
N GLY A 92 34.36 36.98 10.85
CA GLY A 92 32.95 36.89 10.45
C GLY A 92 32.72 35.91 9.30
N THR A 93 31.46 35.51 9.09
CA THR A 93 31.01 34.77 7.90
C THR A 93 30.23 35.67 6.95
N LEU A 94 30.56 35.62 5.66
CA LEU A 94 29.75 36.22 4.60
C LEU A 94 28.82 35.17 4.00
N TYR A 95 27.50 35.33 4.17
CA TYR A 95 26.49 34.52 3.50
C TYR A 95 26.04 35.19 2.20
N VAL A 96 25.97 34.41 1.13
CA VAL A 96 25.40 34.85 -0.15
C VAL A 96 24.31 33.87 -0.54
N PHE A 97 23.07 34.34 -0.62
CA PHE A 97 21.96 33.58 -1.17
C PHE A 97 21.52 34.22 -2.48
N TRP A 98 21.37 33.41 -3.52
CA TRP A 98 20.86 33.85 -4.82
C TRP A 98 19.82 32.86 -5.33
N GLY A 99 18.57 33.32 -5.47
CA GLY A 99 17.51 32.62 -6.20
C GLY A 99 17.16 33.39 -7.47
N GLY A 100 17.14 32.70 -8.61
CA GLY A 100 16.77 33.30 -9.90
C GLY A 100 17.19 32.45 -11.11
N HIS A 101 16.97 32.96 -12.31
CA HIS A 101 17.45 32.32 -13.54
C HIS A 101 18.97 32.40 -13.70
N GLY A 102 19.56 31.35 -14.29
CA GLY A 102 20.97 31.27 -14.61
C GLY A 102 21.24 30.33 -15.79
N VAL A 103 22.43 30.44 -16.38
CA VAL A 103 22.92 29.63 -17.50
C VAL A 103 24.42 29.38 -17.37
N MET A 104 24.93 28.42 -18.14
CA MET A 104 26.37 28.18 -18.27
C MET A 104 26.88 28.75 -19.60
N ALA A 105 27.91 29.59 -19.53
CA ALA A 105 28.62 30.09 -20.71
C ALA A 105 29.53 29.02 -21.32
N ARG A 106 29.98 29.23 -22.57
CA ARG A 106 30.86 28.31 -23.33
C ARG A 106 32.19 27.97 -22.65
N ASN A 107 32.63 28.77 -21.69
CA ASN A 107 33.86 28.59 -20.92
C ASN A 107 33.60 28.06 -19.50
N ASP A 108 32.47 27.38 -19.30
CA ASP A 108 32.00 26.85 -18.01
C ASP A 108 31.89 27.93 -16.91
N GLN A 109 31.65 29.19 -17.31
CA GLN A 109 31.33 30.26 -16.36
C GLN A 109 29.83 30.29 -16.08
N ARG A 110 29.48 30.31 -14.79
CA ARG A 110 28.09 30.41 -14.34
C ARG A 110 27.64 31.87 -14.44
N LEU A 111 26.59 32.10 -15.22
CA LEU A 111 25.99 33.40 -15.45
C LEU A 111 24.62 33.45 -14.76
N LEU A 112 24.32 34.57 -14.10
CA LEU A 112 23.05 34.80 -13.43
C LEU A 112 22.32 35.96 -14.11
N TYR A 113 21.09 35.72 -14.57
CA TYR A 113 20.27 36.76 -15.20
C TYR A 113 19.84 37.81 -14.18
N CYS A 114 19.64 39.04 -14.65
CA CYS A 114 19.32 40.19 -13.82
C CYS A 114 17.97 40.81 -14.20
N PRO A 115 17.32 41.59 -13.32
CA PRO A 115 15.94 42.04 -13.54
C PRO A 115 15.71 42.82 -14.84
N ASN A 116 16.70 43.57 -15.32
CA ASN A 116 16.63 44.33 -16.57
C ASN A 116 17.10 43.54 -17.81
N SER A 117 17.11 42.21 -17.77
CA SER A 117 17.31 41.37 -18.96
C SER A 117 16.10 41.43 -19.90
N THR A 118 16.36 41.55 -21.20
CA THR A 118 15.36 41.47 -22.28
C THR A 118 15.71 40.32 -23.24
N TRP A 119 14.87 40.06 -24.24
CA TRP A 119 15.16 39.02 -25.24
C TRP A 119 16.39 39.38 -26.08
N GLU A 120 16.54 40.67 -26.40
CA GLU A 120 17.61 41.25 -27.22
C GLU A 120 18.88 41.58 -26.42
N ASP A 121 18.74 41.93 -25.14
CA ASP A 121 19.84 42.27 -24.23
C ASP A 121 19.75 41.44 -22.94
N ARG A 122 20.32 40.24 -23.00
CA ARG A 122 20.29 39.26 -21.91
C ARG A 122 21.36 39.56 -20.87
N ARG A 123 21.09 40.57 -20.03
CA ARG A 123 22.04 41.05 -19.02
C ARG A 123 22.32 40.02 -17.94
N CYS A 124 23.59 39.66 -17.77
CA CYS A 124 24.03 38.69 -16.78
C CYS A 124 25.14 39.23 -15.89
N LEU A 125 25.17 38.72 -14.66
CA LEU A 125 26.31 38.76 -13.75
C LEU A 125 27.14 37.48 -13.92
N ASN A 126 28.46 37.60 -13.97
CA ASN A 126 29.35 36.45 -13.94
C ASN A 126 29.58 36.02 -12.49
N PHE A 127 28.90 34.95 -12.06
CA PHE A 127 29.00 34.47 -10.67
C PHE A 127 30.37 33.86 -10.37
N THR A 128 30.96 33.15 -11.34
CA THR A 128 32.31 32.59 -11.20
C THR A 128 33.33 33.70 -10.90
N ASN A 129 33.25 34.82 -11.60
CA ASN A 129 34.10 35.99 -11.38
C ASN A 129 33.73 36.76 -10.09
N LEU A 130 32.44 36.89 -9.75
CA LEU A 130 32.01 37.48 -8.47
C LEU A 130 32.61 36.75 -7.28
N ARG A 131 32.57 35.42 -7.29
CA ARG A 131 33.15 34.58 -6.25
C ARG A 131 34.63 34.91 -6.02
N GLU A 132 35.38 35.08 -7.10
CA GLU A 132 36.79 35.46 -7.03
C GLU A 132 36.95 36.88 -6.50
N TYR A 133 36.14 37.82 -6.99
CA TYR A 133 36.12 39.21 -6.54
C TYR A 133 35.85 39.37 -5.03
N LEU A 134 35.05 38.47 -4.43
CA LEU A 134 34.77 38.48 -3.00
C LEU A 134 35.95 38.02 -2.12
N THR A 135 37.06 37.57 -2.71
CA THR A 135 38.31 37.22 -2.00
C THR A 135 39.31 38.38 -1.88
N ARG A 136 38.92 39.59 -2.32
CA ARG A 136 39.76 40.80 -2.26
C ARG A 136 40.16 41.18 -0.83
N HIS A 137 41.25 41.93 -0.71
CA HIS A 137 41.85 42.33 0.56
C HIS A 137 40.86 42.95 1.56
N GLU A 138 39.96 43.80 1.08
CA GLU A 138 38.99 44.53 1.91
C GLU A 138 37.97 43.61 2.59
N LEU A 139 37.85 42.36 2.14
CA LEU A 139 36.92 41.37 2.67
C LEU A 139 37.59 40.26 3.48
N THR A 140 38.90 40.35 3.76
CA THR A 140 39.65 39.32 4.50
C THR A 140 39.18 39.13 5.95
N GLY A 141 38.47 40.10 6.52
CA GLY A 141 37.77 39.93 7.80
C GLY A 141 36.70 38.84 7.77
N PHE A 142 36.18 38.50 6.58
CA PHE A 142 35.34 37.32 6.35
C PHE A 142 36.21 36.10 6.01
N ARG A 143 36.68 35.39 7.04
CA ARG A 143 37.51 34.19 6.82
C ARG A 143 36.73 33.03 6.21
N ARG A 144 35.40 33.02 6.36
CA ARG A 144 34.51 32.05 5.75
C ARG A 144 33.45 32.75 4.91
N GLN A 145 33.17 32.20 3.73
CA GLN A 145 32.11 32.65 2.84
C GLN A 145 31.25 31.44 2.43
N VAL A 146 29.93 31.58 2.52
CA VAL A 146 28.97 30.50 2.24
C VAL A 146 28.01 30.96 1.16
N PHE A 147 28.00 30.27 0.02
CA PHE A 147 27.16 30.59 -1.12
C PHE A 147 26.09 29.52 -1.34
N LEU A 148 24.84 29.96 -1.45
CA LEU A 148 23.68 29.12 -1.77
C LEU A 148 23.05 29.68 -3.04
N VAL A 149 23.17 28.95 -4.14
CA VAL A 149 22.79 29.45 -5.47
C VAL A 149 21.75 28.52 -6.09
N ASP A 150 20.50 28.98 -6.08
CA ASP A 150 19.37 28.33 -6.71
C ASP A 150 19.12 28.94 -8.10
N SER A 151 19.80 28.36 -9.09
CA SER A 151 19.70 28.77 -10.49
C SER A 151 20.09 27.63 -11.42
N CYS A 152 19.48 27.58 -12.61
CA CYS A 152 19.88 26.66 -13.68
C CYS A 152 21.34 26.86 -14.13
N ALA A 153 21.90 25.85 -14.79
CA ALA A 153 23.21 25.88 -15.43
C ALA A 153 23.20 25.20 -16.80
N THR A 154 22.07 25.24 -17.51
CA THR A 154 22.00 24.78 -18.90
C THR A 154 23.00 25.53 -19.77
N TYR A 155 23.68 24.80 -20.66
CA TYR A 155 24.60 25.40 -21.63
C TYR A 155 23.85 26.37 -22.53
N TYR A 156 24.31 27.62 -22.58
CA TYR A 156 23.65 28.67 -23.35
C TYR A 156 23.49 28.29 -24.83
N GLU A 157 24.54 27.71 -25.43
CA GLU A 157 24.53 27.27 -26.82
C GLU A 157 23.57 26.12 -27.12
N ARG A 158 23.15 25.35 -26.10
CA ARG A 158 22.14 24.29 -26.27
C ARG A 158 20.72 24.84 -26.20
N LEU A 159 20.54 25.98 -25.56
CA LEU A 159 19.23 26.62 -25.46
C LEU A 159 18.85 27.28 -26.78
N ASN A 160 19.79 27.87 -27.54
CA ASN A 160 19.45 28.66 -28.73
C ASN A 160 20.42 28.54 -29.91
N SER A 161 19.88 28.12 -31.06
CA SER A 161 20.52 28.14 -32.38
C SER A 161 20.21 29.46 -33.12
N GLY A 162 20.69 30.63 -32.63
CA GLY A 162 20.56 31.88 -33.40
C GLY A 162 20.48 33.22 -32.65
N ASP A 163 20.43 33.25 -31.33
CA ASP A 163 20.29 34.49 -30.54
C ASP A 163 21.65 35.13 -30.17
N PRO A 164 21.69 36.46 -29.87
CA PRO A 164 22.91 37.14 -29.43
C PRO A 164 23.45 36.59 -28.11
N ASP A 165 24.77 36.63 -27.92
CA ASP A 165 25.41 36.19 -26.67
C ASP A 165 24.94 37.03 -25.46
N PRO A 166 24.95 36.47 -24.24
CA PRO A 166 24.54 37.21 -23.05
C PRO A 166 25.41 38.45 -22.81
N ALA A 167 24.80 39.55 -22.39
CA ALA A 167 25.50 40.77 -22.01
C ALA A 167 26.08 40.63 -20.59
N VAL A 168 27.22 39.96 -20.50
CA VAL A 168 27.90 39.65 -19.23
C VAL A 168 28.63 40.86 -18.68
N ALA A 169 28.40 41.19 -17.41
CA ALA A 169 29.24 42.11 -16.66
C ALA A 169 30.21 41.35 -15.73
N TYR A 170 31.43 41.90 -15.64
CA TYR A 170 32.53 41.37 -14.86
C TYR A 170 32.88 42.34 -13.74
N PHE A 171 33.15 41.80 -12.56
CA PHE A 171 33.83 42.51 -11.49
C PHE A 171 35.32 42.67 -11.81
N PRO A 172 35.97 43.72 -11.30
CA PRO A 172 37.41 43.90 -11.43
C PRO A 172 38.16 42.66 -10.95
N GLU A 173 39.23 42.26 -11.64
CA GLU A 173 40.06 41.15 -11.17
C GLU A 173 40.80 41.56 -9.89
N PRO A 174 40.54 40.92 -8.74
CA PRO A 174 41.26 41.27 -7.51
C PRO A 174 42.65 40.62 -7.49
N GLN A 175 43.55 41.21 -6.71
CA GLN A 175 44.72 40.46 -6.24
C GLN A 175 44.22 39.35 -5.29
N ARG A 176 44.38 38.09 -5.68
CA ARG A 176 43.94 36.93 -4.87
C ARG A 176 44.78 36.85 -3.60
N ILE A 177 44.14 36.87 -2.44
CA ILE A 177 44.80 36.77 -1.14
C ILE A 177 44.51 35.41 -0.51
N PRO A 178 45.54 34.63 -0.12
CA PRO A 178 45.34 33.38 0.61
C PRO A 178 44.65 33.61 1.96
N GLY A 179 43.73 32.72 2.35
CA GLY A 179 43.16 32.70 3.71
C GLY A 179 41.64 32.91 3.82
N VAL A 180 40.92 33.08 2.70
CA VAL A 180 39.45 33.09 2.66
C VAL A 180 38.93 31.73 2.20
N GLU A 181 38.20 31.03 3.08
CA GLU A 181 37.57 29.75 2.78
C GLU A 181 36.17 29.97 2.19
N GLN A 182 35.87 29.32 1.06
CA GLN A 182 34.56 29.44 0.38
C GLN A 182 33.88 28.07 0.33
N PHE A 183 32.64 28.00 0.81
CA PHE A 183 31.75 26.85 0.66
C PHE A 183 30.61 27.22 -0.30
N MET A 184 30.28 26.34 -1.23
CA MET A 184 29.24 26.62 -2.22
C MET A 184 28.30 25.44 -2.43
N LEU A 185 27.01 25.74 -2.53
CA LEU A 185 25.99 24.82 -2.99
C LEU A 185 25.30 25.42 -4.21
N TYR A 186 25.31 24.69 -5.31
CA TYR A 186 24.53 25.00 -6.50
C TYR A 186 23.40 24.00 -6.66
N ALA A 187 22.21 24.49 -7.01
CA ALA A 187 21.05 23.65 -7.29
C ALA A 187 21.26 22.67 -8.47
N THR A 188 22.18 22.97 -9.40
CA THR A 188 22.41 22.18 -10.62
C THR A 188 23.89 22.08 -11.03
N ARG A 189 24.23 21.02 -11.77
CA ARG A 189 25.54 20.87 -12.44
C ARG A 189 25.62 21.64 -13.77
N ALA A 190 26.82 21.79 -14.31
CA ALA A 190 27.04 22.35 -15.64
C ALA A 190 26.26 21.55 -16.71
N GLY A 191 25.47 22.24 -17.51
CA GLY A 191 24.61 21.67 -18.54
C GLY A 191 23.18 21.33 -18.12
N GLU A 192 22.79 21.56 -16.86
CA GLU A 192 21.47 21.14 -16.35
C GLU A 192 20.52 22.27 -15.99
N ALA A 193 19.23 22.02 -16.21
CA ALA A 193 18.15 22.87 -15.73
C ALA A 193 17.77 22.50 -14.29
N ALA A 194 17.45 23.52 -13.50
CA ALA A 194 16.75 23.33 -12.23
C ALA A 194 15.27 23.27 -12.60
N ASP A 195 14.65 22.09 -12.54
CA ASP A 195 13.21 21.99 -12.76
C ASP A 195 12.49 22.41 -11.47
N ASN A 196 11.70 23.48 -11.55
CA ASN A 196 11.07 24.14 -10.41
C ASN A 196 9.63 24.54 -10.80
N PRO A 197 8.63 23.66 -10.63
CA PRO A 197 7.22 24.04 -10.77
C PRO A 197 6.77 24.79 -9.50
N GLY A 198 7.16 26.06 -9.36
CA GLY A 198 6.62 26.98 -8.34
C GLY A 198 7.59 27.41 -7.25
N GLU A 199 8.01 26.52 -6.35
CA GLU A 199 8.96 26.81 -5.25
C GLU A 199 10.25 26.01 -5.46
N GLY A 200 11.43 26.61 -5.20
CA GLY A 200 12.73 25.99 -5.49
C GLY A 200 13.00 24.78 -4.59
N LEU A 201 12.97 23.55 -5.15
CA LEU A 201 13.15 22.31 -4.37
C LEU A 201 14.49 22.26 -3.63
N PHE A 202 15.54 22.83 -4.24
CA PHE A 202 16.84 22.99 -3.61
C PHE A 202 16.77 23.96 -2.43
N SER A 203 16.26 25.17 -2.63
CA SER A 203 16.16 26.17 -1.57
C SER A 203 15.29 25.67 -0.42
N GLN A 204 14.19 24.98 -0.69
CA GLN A 204 13.33 24.36 0.32
C GLN A 204 14.10 23.36 1.20
N ALA A 205 14.78 22.38 0.59
CA ALA A 205 15.54 21.38 1.34
C ALA A 205 16.66 22.00 2.19
N VAL A 206 17.36 23.01 1.65
CA VAL A 206 18.37 23.76 2.39
C VAL A 206 17.74 24.53 3.55
N LEU A 207 16.68 25.29 3.29
CA LEU A 207 16.04 26.15 4.29
C LEU A 207 15.39 25.33 5.40
N ASP A 208 14.73 24.22 5.08
CA ASP A 208 14.13 23.33 6.07
C ASP A 208 15.20 22.77 7.04
N HIS A 209 16.36 22.35 6.51
CA HIS A 209 17.47 21.90 7.34
C HIS A 209 18.02 23.02 8.21
N LEU A 210 18.26 24.20 7.62
CA LEU A 210 18.79 25.36 8.32
C LEU A 210 17.85 25.83 9.44
N GLU A 211 16.54 25.85 9.19
CA GLU A 211 15.53 26.21 10.18
C GLU A 211 15.40 25.16 11.30
N ALA A 212 15.46 23.87 10.98
CA ALA A 212 15.44 22.79 11.97
C ALA A 212 16.70 22.77 12.85
N ALA A 213 17.87 23.07 12.27
CA ALA A 213 19.14 23.11 12.98
C ALA A 213 19.33 24.35 13.86
N ALA A 214 18.47 25.37 13.74
CA ALA A 214 18.57 26.66 14.45
C ALA A 214 18.15 26.59 15.94
N THR A 215 18.62 25.59 16.67
CA THR A 215 18.35 25.38 18.11
C THR A 215 19.23 26.24 19.02
N ASP A 216 20.47 26.53 18.60
CA ASP A 216 21.37 27.49 19.26
C ASP A 216 21.75 28.61 18.27
N PRO A 217 21.28 29.86 18.48
CA PRO A 217 21.60 31.00 17.64
C PRO A 217 23.09 31.32 17.49
N ALA A 218 23.92 30.94 18.47
CA ALA A 218 25.36 31.25 18.51
C ALA A 218 26.23 30.13 17.90
N ARG A 219 25.62 28.98 17.54
CA ARG A 219 26.32 27.87 16.91
C ARG A 219 26.54 28.17 15.43
N ASP A 220 27.73 27.82 14.96
CA ASP A 220 28.08 27.91 13.54
C ASP A 220 27.33 26.85 12.73
N VAL A 221 27.14 27.08 11.43
CA VAL A 221 26.44 26.13 10.55
C VAL A 221 27.33 24.91 10.36
N ASP A 222 26.78 23.74 10.64
CA ASP A 222 27.42 22.48 10.28
C ASP A 222 27.21 22.21 8.79
N LEU A 223 28.14 22.70 7.97
CA LEU A 223 28.11 22.57 6.51
C LEU A 223 28.23 21.11 6.06
N ALA A 224 28.89 20.26 6.84
CA ALA A 224 28.98 18.83 6.55
C ALA A 224 27.63 18.14 6.81
N ALA A 225 26.95 18.48 7.90
CA ALA A 225 25.61 17.99 8.18
C ALA A 225 24.59 18.47 7.14
N LEU A 226 24.70 19.71 6.68
CA LEU A 226 23.88 20.24 5.58
C LEU A 226 24.08 19.42 4.30
N THR A 227 25.33 19.19 3.88
CA THR A 227 25.65 18.35 2.71
C THR A 227 25.10 16.93 2.86
N GLY A 228 25.31 16.31 4.02
CA GLY A 228 24.79 14.97 4.33
C GLY A 228 23.25 14.89 4.31
N HIS A 229 22.59 15.92 4.84
CA HIS A 229 21.13 16.03 4.81
C HIS A 229 20.62 16.16 3.38
N LEU A 230 21.20 17.03 2.56
CA LEU A 230 20.80 17.17 1.15
C LEU A 230 20.99 15.84 0.40
N ALA A 231 22.12 15.17 0.61
CA ALA A 231 22.37 13.84 0.03
C ALA A 231 21.30 12.81 0.42
N ALA A 232 20.84 12.82 1.67
CA ALA A 232 19.79 11.92 2.15
C ALA A 232 18.39 12.33 1.64
N HIS A 233 18.10 13.63 1.65
CA HIS A 233 16.82 14.20 1.23
C HIS A 233 16.57 13.95 -0.26
N PHE A 234 17.54 14.24 -1.13
CA PHE A 234 17.42 13.95 -2.56
C PHE A 234 17.37 12.45 -2.87
N ARG A 235 18.03 11.60 -2.06
CA ARG A 235 17.85 10.14 -2.12
C ARG A 235 16.42 9.70 -1.76
N GLN A 236 15.83 10.29 -0.72
CA GLN A 236 14.47 9.94 -0.27
C GLN A 236 13.37 10.49 -1.20
N LEU A 237 13.53 11.71 -1.72
CA LEU A 237 12.63 12.27 -2.72
C LEU A 237 12.57 11.41 -3.98
N ALA A 238 13.72 10.86 -4.40
CA ALA A 238 13.78 9.91 -5.51
C ALA A 238 12.98 8.61 -5.26
N ILE A 239 12.73 8.25 -4.00
CA ILE A 239 11.93 7.08 -3.60
C ILE A 239 10.45 7.42 -3.43
N GLY A 240 10.13 8.57 -2.81
CA GLY A 240 8.78 8.89 -2.33
C GLY A 240 7.89 9.71 -3.27
N LYS A 241 8.45 10.47 -4.22
CA LYS A 241 7.68 11.30 -5.17
C LYS A 241 8.31 11.23 -6.56
N PRO A 242 8.18 10.09 -7.26
CA PRO A 242 8.86 9.87 -8.52
C PRO A 242 8.36 10.78 -9.65
N SER A 243 7.14 11.34 -9.56
CA SER A 243 6.47 12.16 -10.59
C SER A 243 6.80 13.66 -10.62
N VAL A 244 7.63 14.16 -9.71
CA VAL A 244 8.12 15.55 -9.74
C VAL A 244 9.47 15.56 -10.44
N ALA A 245 9.65 16.40 -11.45
CA ALA A 245 10.96 16.63 -12.04
C ALA A 245 11.84 17.31 -10.98
N LEU A 246 12.80 16.56 -10.43
CA LEU A 246 13.69 16.99 -9.36
C LEU A 246 15.00 17.55 -9.94
N PRO A 247 15.71 18.44 -9.23
CA PRO A 247 17.08 18.81 -9.58
C PRO A 247 17.96 17.55 -9.72
N THR A 248 18.60 17.38 -10.88
CA THR A 248 19.28 16.11 -11.21
C THR A 248 20.63 15.93 -10.49
N ALA A 249 21.24 17.02 -9.98
CA ALA A 249 22.46 16.98 -9.19
C ALA A 249 22.69 18.29 -8.41
N VAL A 250 23.15 18.19 -7.16
CA VAL A 250 23.67 19.33 -6.38
C VAL A 250 25.19 19.33 -6.48
N HIS A 251 25.78 20.46 -6.84
CA HIS A 251 27.25 20.62 -6.84
C HIS A 251 27.68 21.30 -5.54
N VAL A 252 28.61 20.65 -4.84
CA VAL A 252 29.15 21.10 -3.55
C VAL A 252 30.61 21.43 -3.72
N ARG A 253 31.02 22.61 -3.27
CA ARG A 253 32.43 22.93 -3.07
C ARG A 253 32.68 23.15 -1.59
N HIS A 254 33.54 22.31 -1.03
CA HIS A 254 33.88 22.29 0.39
C HIS A 254 34.86 23.42 0.73
N LEU A 255 34.99 23.75 2.02
CA LEU A 255 35.93 24.78 2.51
C LEU A 255 37.39 24.44 2.17
N SER A 256 37.74 23.16 2.07
CA SER A 256 39.05 22.68 1.61
C SER A 256 39.35 23.00 0.15
N GLY A 257 38.33 23.36 -0.63
CA GLY A 257 38.40 23.50 -2.08
C GLY A 257 38.04 22.22 -2.84
N ASP A 258 37.82 21.10 -2.15
CA ASP A 258 37.36 19.86 -2.78
C ASP A 258 35.95 20.05 -3.34
N GLU A 259 35.72 19.47 -4.52
CA GLU A 259 34.42 19.52 -5.19
C GLU A 259 33.78 18.13 -5.15
N GLU A 260 32.51 18.08 -4.75
CA GLU A 260 31.69 16.87 -4.67
C GLU A 260 30.41 17.08 -5.46
N GLN A 261 29.95 16.02 -6.14
CA GLN A 261 28.68 16.02 -6.84
C GLN A 261 27.73 15.05 -6.16
N LEU A 262 26.62 15.59 -5.66
CA LEU A 262 25.54 14.79 -5.09
C LEU A 262 24.56 14.45 -6.22
N HIS A 263 24.58 13.20 -6.65
CA HIS A 263 23.72 12.71 -7.72
C HIS A 263 22.36 12.22 -7.18
N ARG A 264 21.31 12.30 -8.00
CA ARG A 264 20.24 11.29 -7.95
C ARG A 264 20.92 9.92 -8.09
N ALA A 265 20.51 8.93 -7.28
CA ALA A 265 21.03 7.58 -7.40
C ALA A 265 21.03 7.16 -8.88
N ALA A 266 22.21 6.80 -9.39
CA ALA A 266 22.35 6.35 -10.78
C ALA A 266 21.34 5.23 -11.05
N LEU A 267 20.89 5.14 -12.31
CA LEU A 267 20.19 3.95 -12.80
C LEU A 267 20.86 2.70 -12.21
N PRO A 268 20.10 1.72 -11.72
CA PRO A 268 20.70 0.43 -11.39
C PRO A 268 21.50 0.00 -12.60
N ALA A 269 22.79 -0.30 -12.39
CA ALA A 269 23.65 -0.73 -13.49
C ALA A 269 22.96 -1.87 -14.23
N PRO A 270 22.93 -1.85 -15.59
CA PRO A 270 22.28 -2.89 -16.35
C PRO A 270 22.79 -4.25 -15.88
N PRO A 271 21.90 -5.20 -15.56
CA PRO A 271 22.33 -6.50 -15.05
C PRO A 271 23.29 -7.13 -16.06
N ALA A 272 24.49 -7.50 -15.62
CA ALA A 272 25.50 -8.12 -16.48
C ALA A 272 25.19 -9.61 -16.79
N THR A 273 23.91 -9.95 -16.97
CA THR A 273 23.45 -11.31 -17.25
C THR A 273 23.32 -11.54 -18.75
N PRO A 274 23.59 -12.77 -19.24
CA PRO A 274 23.32 -13.14 -20.63
C PRO A 274 21.85 -12.89 -21.03
N ASP A 275 20.92 -13.15 -20.12
CA ASP A 275 19.48 -12.92 -20.34
C ASP A 275 19.13 -11.44 -20.58
N PHE A 276 19.75 -10.51 -19.83
CA PHE A 276 19.58 -9.08 -20.06
C PHE A 276 20.17 -8.65 -21.41
N ARG A 277 21.31 -9.21 -21.82
CA ARG A 277 21.92 -8.89 -23.12
C ARG A 277 21.04 -9.29 -24.29
N ASP A 278 20.44 -10.48 -24.23
CA ASP A 278 19.49 -10.96 -25.25
C ASP A 278 18.21 -10.12 -25.26
N PHE A 279 17.74 -9.71 -24.08
CA PHE A 279 16.60 -8.80 -23.94
C PHE A 279 16.88 -7.42 -24.56
N ALA A 280 18.01 -6.79 -24.20
CA ALA A 280 18.41 -5.49 -24.71
C ALA A 280 18.66 -5.51 -26.23
N LEU A 281 19.26 -6.58 -26.75
CA LEU A 281 19.40 -6.79 -28.19
C LEU A 281 18.04 -6.84 -28.88
N THR A 282 17.07 -7.56 -28.30
CA THR A 282 15.72 -7.65 -28.87
C THR A 282 15.04 -6.28 -28.92
N VAL A 283 15.11 -5.50 -27.84
CA VAL A 283 14.59 -4.11 -27.79
C VAL A 283 15.27 -3.25 -28.86
N ARG A 284 16.60 -3.31 -28.97
CA ARG A 284 17.37 -2.60 -30.01
C ARG A 284 16.94 -2.97 -31.43
N THR A 285 16.69 -4.25 -31.69
CA THR A 285 16.27 -4.71 -33.03
C THR A 285 14.83 -4.31 -33.35
N ALA A 286 13.94 -4.29 -32.35
CA ALA A 286 12.55 -3.88 -32.54
C ALA A 286 12.46 -2.37 -32.81
N PHE A 287 13.33 -1.57 -32.20
CA PHE A 287 13.32 -0.12 -32.33
C PHE A 287 14.60 0.42 -32.99
N ALA A 288 14.85 -0.03 -34.22
CA ALA A 288 15.94 0.51 -35.05
C ALA A 288 15.68 1.97 -35.49
N ASP A 289 14.40 2.38 -35.55
CA ASP A 289 14.00 3.78 -35.74
C ASP A 289 14.04 4.54 -34.41
N VAL A 290 14.98 5.49 -34.32
CA VAL A 290 15.20 6.34 -33.14
C VAL A 290 13.99 7.21 -32.82
N GLY A 291 13.20 7.61 -33.82
CA GLY A 291 12.02 8.46 -33.64
C GLY A 291 10.85 7.73 -32.98
N GLU A 292 10.62 6.47 -33.36
CA GLU A 292 9.58 5.63 -32.75
C GLU A 292 9.94 5.30 -31.29
N LEU A 293 11.20 4.96 -31.01
CA LEU A 293 11.69 4.72 -29.66
C LEU A 293 11.54 5.94 -28.76
N ALA A 294 11.95 7.12 -29.23
CA ALA A 294 11.90 8.36 -28.46
C ALA A 294 10.47 8.70 -28.00
N ARG A 295 9.46 8.50 -28.87
CA ARG A 295 8.05 8.73 -28.53
C ARG A 295 7.56 7.79 -27.41
N HIS A 296 7.93 6.52 -27.45
CA HIS A 296 7.56 5.56 -26.41
C HIS A 296 8.40 5.72 -25.13
N ALA A 297 9.66 6.15 -25.25
CA ALA A 297 10.52 6.51 -24.13
C ALA A 297 10.01 7.76 -23.39
N GLN A 298 9.47 8.76 -24.10
CA GLN A 298 8.81 9.92 -23.49
C GLN A 298 7.57 9.49 -22.68
N HIS A 299 6.75 8.59 -23.21
CA HIS A 299 5.61 8.06 -22.46
C HIS A 299 6.08 7.27 -21.23
N LEU A 300 7.10 6.41 -21.38
CA LEU A 300 7.69 5.69 -20.25
C LEU A 300 8.28 6.64 -19.20
N ALA A 301 8.91 7.74 -19.62
CA ALA A 301 9.44 8.75 -18.71
C ALA A 301 8.32 9.46 -17.93
N ALA A 302 7.18 9.74 -18.58
CA ALA A 302 6.03 10.37 -17.95
C ALA A 302 5.32 9.44 -16.94
N GLU A 303 5.09 8.18 -17.33
CA GLU A 303 4.36 7.20 -16.52
C GLU A 303 5.24 6.52 -15.46
N CYS A 304 6.52 6.30 -15.77
CA CYS A 304 7.48 5.66 -14.88
C CYS A 304 8.72 6.55 -14.66
N PRO A 305 8.58 7.73 -14.05
CA PRO A 305 9.70 8.68 -13.89
C PRO A 305 10.78 8.20 -12.91
N ALA A 306 10.48 7.20 -12.06
CA ALA A 306 11.49 6.47 -11.27
C ALA A 306 12.36 5.52 -12.10
N SER A 307 11.98 5.22 -13.34
CA SER A 307 12.79 4.40 -14.27
C SER A 307 14.07 5.10 -14.72
N GLY A 308 14.14 6.43 -14.58
CA GLY A 308 15.29 7.25 -15.01
C GLY A 308 15.41 7.43 -16.53
N VAL A 309 14.49 6.87 -17.32
CA VAL A 309 14.44 7.06 -18.78
C VAL A 309 14.08 8.50 -19.10
N GLN A 310 14.81 9.11 -20.04
CA GLN A 310 14.51 10.43 -20.59
C GLN A 310 13.96 10.33 -22.01
N GLY A 311 13.40 11.42 -22.55
CA GLY A 311 12.79 11.45 -23.88
C GLY A 311 13.74 11.20 -25.06
N GLN A 312 15.06 11.17 -24.84
CA GLN A 312 16.09 10.79 -25.82
C GLN A 312 16.90 9.56 -25.39
N ALA A 313 16.34 8.72 -24.52
CA ALA A 313 17.02 7.52 -24.05
C ALA A 313 17.36 6.56 -25.19
N SER A 314 18.55 5.98 -25.10
CA SER A 314 18.99 4.88 -25.94
C SER A 314 18.15 3.62 -25.70
N ALA A 315 18.14 2.72 -26.68
CA ALA A 315 17.45 1.44 -26.56
C ALA A 315 17.96 0.58 -25.38
N ASP A 316 19.24 0.72 -25.00
CA ASP A 316 19.80 0.01 -23.85
C ASP A 316 19.31 0.59 -22.51
N GLU A 317 19.13 1.93 -22.43
CA GLU A 317 18.55 2.58 -21.26
C GLU A 317 17.07 2.23 -21.10
N VAL A 318 16.31 2.22 -22.20
CA VAL A 318 14.92 1.74 -22.22
C VAL A 318 14.89 0.27 -21.80
N ALA A 319 15.74 -0.59 -22.37
CA ALA A 319 15.79 -2.00 -22.00
C ALA A 319 16.09 -2.20 -20.50
N CYS A 320 17.04 -1.46 -19.93
CA CYS A 320 17.34 -1.50 -18.50
C CYS A 320 16.11 -1.15 -17.66
N ALA A 321 15.39 -0.09 -18.01
CA ALA A 321 14.18 0.33 -17.32
C ALA A 321 13.06 -0.71 -17.40
N LEU A 322 12.80 -1.27 -18.59
CA LEU A 322 11.80 -2.31 -18.77
C LEU A 322 12.11 -3.57 -17.95
N TYR A 323 13.40 -3.87 -17.77
CA TYR A 323 13.86 -5.07 -17.06
C TYR A 323 13.90 -4.90 -15.54
N THR A 324 14.19 -3.70 -15.04
CA THR A 324 14.49 -3.47 -13.63
C THR A 324 13.39 -2.73 -12.86
N HIS A 325 12.54 -1.96 -13.54
CA HIS A 325 11.59 -1.08 -12.88
C HIS A 325 10.16 -1.64 -12.89
N PRO A 326 9.46 -1.67 -11.73
CA PRO A 326 8.07 -2.13 -11.66
C PRO A 326 7.17 -1.33 -12.63
N ARG A 327 6.27 -2.03 -13.32
CA ARG A 327 5.29 -1.47 -14.28
C ARG A 327 5.87 -0.83 -15.55
N ALA A 328 7.19 -0.65 -15.67
CA ALA A 328 7.80 -0.06 -16.87
C ALA A 328 7.46 -0.84 -18.15
N MET A 329 7.51 -2.17 -18.08
CA MET A 329 7.07 -3.04 -19.17
C MET A 329 5.60 -2.83 -19.54
N ALA A 330 4.72 -2.67 -18.55
CA ALA A 330 3.30 -2.46 -18.78
C ALA A 330 3.00 -1.07 -19.39
N ALA A 331 3.66 -0.01 -18.91
CA ALA A 331 3.56 1.34 -19.47
C ALA A 331 4.05 1.41 -20.92
N PHE A 332 5.19 0.78 -21.20
CA PHE A 332 5.75 0.78 -22.55
C PHE A 332 4.89 -0.01 -23.54
N THR A 333 4.40 -1.18 -23.13
CA THR A 333 3.47 -1.98 -23.96
C THR A 333 2.11 -1.32 -24.14
N GLU A 334 1.61 -0.56 -23.16
CA GLU A 334 0.42 0.28 -23.31
C GLU A 334 0.60 1.33 -24.41
N SER A 335 1.73 2.04 -24.38
CA SER A 335 2.07 3.04 -25.41
C SER A 335 2.11 2.44 -26.81
N LEU A 336 2.74 1.27 -26.96
CA LEU A 336 2.83 0.54 -28.22
C LEU A 336 1.46 0.08 -28.70
N HIS A 337 0.64 -0.45 -27.80
CA HIS A 337 -0.70 -0.92 -28.11
C HIS A 337 -1.61 0.22 -28.58
N ARG A 338 -1.62 1.36 -27.88
CA ARG A 338 -2.41 2.55 -28.29
C ARG A 338 -1.96 3.11 -29.64
N ALA A 339 -0.67 3.00 -29.96
CA ALA A 339 -0.12 3.43 -31.24
C ALA A 339 -0.33 2.42 -32.38
N GLY A 340 -0.87 1.23 -32.11
CA GLY A 340 -0.99 0.16 -33.09
C GLY A 340 0.36 -0.37 -33.58
N SER A 341 1.42 -0.25 -32.79
CA SER A 341 2.77 -0.64 -33.19
C SER A 341 2.86 -2.17 -33.38
N PRO A 342 3.47 -2.66 -34.48
CA PRO A 342 3.60 -4.09 -34.73
C PRO A 342 4.47 -4.80 -33.67
N TYR A 343 5.28 -4.05 -32.93
CA TYR A 343 6.19 -4.56 -31.90
C TYR A 343 5.52 -4.79 -30.53
N ALA A 344 4.27 -4.34 -30.34
CA ALA A 344 3.55 -4.48 -29.07
C ALA A 344 3.48 -5.95 -28.60
N ASN A 345 3.18 -6.87 -29.52
CA ASN A 345 3.10 -8.30 -29.22
C ASN A 345 4.46 -8.91 -28.89
N GLN A 346 5.50 -8.55 -29.63
CA GLN A 346 6.85 -9.07 -29.44
C GLN A 346 7.41 -8.65 -28.07
N ILE A 347 7.32 -7.37 -27.72
CA ILE A 347 7.82 -6.84 -26.43
C ILE A 347 7.02 -7.42 -25.25
N ARG A 348 5.70 -7.58 -25.42
CA ARG A 348 4.84 -8.22 -24.42
C ARG A 348 5.24 -9.68 -24.17
N GLU A 349 5.45 -10.48 -25.21
CA GLU A 349 5.87 -11.88 -25.08
C GLU A 349 7.26 -12.01 -24.44
N LEU A 350 8.15 -11.07 -24.76
CA LEU A 350 9.47 -10.95 -24.15
C LEU A 350 9.39 -10.73 -22.63
N GLY A 351 8.48 -9.85 -22.18
CA GLY A 351 8.22 -9.63 -20.75
C GLY A 351 7.45 -10.78 -20.08
N ALA A 352 6.61 -11.48 -20.83
CA ALA A 352 5.85 -12.64 -20.33
C ALA A 352 6.79 -13.83 -20.01
N THR A 353 7.68 -14.17 -20.94
CA THR A 353 8.64 -15.28 -20.82
C THR A 353 9.64 -15.10 -19.66
N ARG A 354 9.93 -13.86 -19.28
CA ARG A 354 10.88 -13.50 -18.21
C ARG A 354 10.23 -13.21 -16.86
N ASN A 355 8.92 -13.38 -16.75
CA ASN A 355 8.15 -13.16 -15.52
C ASN A 355 8.39 -11.79 -14.85
N LEU A 356 8.54 -10.74 -15.66
CA LEU A 356 8.77 -9.39 -15.12
C LEU A 356 7.55 -8.89 -14.32
N PRO A 357 7.75 -8.27 -13.14
CA PRO A 357 6.67 -7.86 -12.24
C PRO A 357 5.95 -6.58 -12.70
N GLY A 358 4.70 -6.42 -12.27
CA GLY A 358 3.87 -5.24 -12.59
C GLY A 358 3.05 -5.46 -13.86
N LEU A 359 1.87 -6.03 -13.67
CA LEU A 359 0.95 -6.33 -14.76
C LEU A 359 0.32 -5.07 -15.34
N LEU A 360 -0.10 -4.16 -14.46
CA LEU A 360 -0.84 -2.96 -14.84
C LEU A 360 0.13 -1.81 -15.11
N SER A 361 -0.15 -1.04 -16.16
CA SER A 361 0.52 0.25 -16.33
C SER A 361 0.15 1.19 -15.16
N PRO A 362 0.94 2.25 -14.89
CA PRO A 362 0.59 3.25 -13.90
C PRO A 362 -0.81 3.84 -14.13
N MET A 363 -1.15 4.20 -15.38
CA MET A 363 -2.49 4.66 -15.74
C MET A 363 -3.59 3.64 -15.43
N GLU A 364 -3.40 2.38 -15.83
CA GLU A 364 -4.39 1.32 -15.57
C GLU A 364 -4.60 1.08 -14.07
N TYR A 365 -3.51 1.12 -13.30
CA TYR A 365 -3.55 0.97 -11.85
C TYR A 365 -4.31 2.13 -11.20
N GLU A 366 -3.99 3.38 -11.55
CA GLU A 366 -4.68 4.55 -11.01
C GLU A 366 -6.16 4.57 -11.39
N ARG A 367 -6.49 4.25 -12.65
CA ARG A 367 -7.87 4.16 -13.11
C ARG A 367 -8.65 3.09 -12.35
N LEU A 368 -8.06 1.92 -12.11
CA LEU A 368 -8.70 0.89 -11.29
C LEU A 368 -8.93 1.40 -9.86
N LEU A 369 -7.93 2.03 -9.23
CA LEU A 369 -8.07 2.58 -7.89
C LEU A 369 -9.16 3.66 -7.79
N GLN A 370 -9.33 4.47 -8.84
CA GLN A 370 -10.41 5.45 -8.91
C GLN A 370 -11.78 4.77 -9.02
N ILE A 371 -11.91 3.75 -9.87
CA ILE A 371 -13.15 2.96 -9.99
C ILE A 371 -13.49 2.31 -8.65
N LEU A 372 -12.52 1.64 -8.01
CA LEU A 372 -12.71 0.96 -6.71
C LEU A 372 -13.10 1.91 -5.58
N ARG A 373 -12.64 3.16 -5.62
CA ARG A 373 -13.02 4.19 -4.63
C ARG A 373 -14.47 4.63 -4.78
N GLY A 374 -15.03 4.54 -5.98
CA GLY A 374 -16.42 4.91 -6.28
C GLY A 374 -17.43 3.78 -6.05
N LEU A 375 -16.98 2.54 -5.78
CA LEU A 375 -17.86 1.41 -5.56
C LEU A 375 -18.65 1.55 -4.24
N PRO A 376 -19.85 0.95 -4.15
CA PRO A 376 -20.56 0.82 -2.88
C PRO A 376 -19.74 0.01 -1.87
N GLU A 377 -20.06 0.15 -0.58
CA GLU A 377 -19.42 -0.66 0.45
C GLU A 377 -19.67 -2.15 0.19
N LEU A 378 -18.58 -2.90 0.01
CA LEU A 378 -18.59 -4.34 -0.13
C LEU A 378 -18.07 -4.96 1.17
N SER A 379 -18.85 -5.88 1.74
CA SER A 379 -18.43 -6.58 2.95
C SER A 379 -17.23 -7.48 2.64
N GLY A 380 -16.33 -7.67 3.62
CA GLY A 380 -15.22 -8.62 3.50
C GLY A 380 -15.63 -10.01 2.96
N PRO A 381 -16.75 -10.58 3.43
CA PRO A 381 -17.43 -11.75 2.85
C PRO A 381 -17.65 -11.70 1.34
N GLN A 382 -18.24 -10.61 0.83
CA GLN A 382 -18.53 -10.44 -0.59
C GLN A 382 -17.24 -10.45 -1.42
N VAL A 383 -16.23 -9.71 -0.96
CA VAL A 383 -14.92 -9.64 -1.61
C VAL A 383 -14.23 -11.01 -1.62
N LEU A 384 -14.27 -11.73 -0.50
CA LEU A 384 -13.69 -13.08 -0.41
C LEU A 384 -14.39 -14.08 -1.32
N ALA A 385 -15.72 -14.02 -1.42
CA ALA A 385 -16.49 -14.88 -2.33
C ALA A 385 -16.12 -14.62 -3.80
N CYS A 386 -15.97 -13.34 -4.21
CA CYS A 386 -15.47 -12.99 -5.54
C CYS A 386 -14.07 -13.55 -5.80
N LEU A 387 -13.15 -13.43 -4.84
CA LEU A 387 -11.78 -13.97 -4.97
C LEU A 387 -11.76 -15.49 -5.12
N GLN A 388 -12.56 -16.19 -4.33
CA GLN A 388 -12.64 -17.65 -4.39
C GLN A 388 -13.22 -18.14 -5.72
N ALA A 389 -14.22 -17.43 -6.24
CA ALA A 389 -14.85 -17.74 -7.51
C ALA A 389 -13.93 -17.43 -8.70
N ALA A 390 -13.27 -16.27 -8.69
CA ALA A 390 -12.32 -15.88 -9.74
C ALA A 390 -11.06 -16.75 -9.73
N LEU A 391 -10.67 -17.27 -8.57
CA LEU A 391 -9.43 -18.02 -8.40
C LEU A 391 -9.72 -19.35 -7.70
N PRO A 392 -10.40 -20.30 -8.36
CA PRO A 392 -10.88 -21.54 -7.75
C PRO A 392 -9.77 -22.56 -7.43
N TRP A 393 -8.50 -22.29 -7.77
CA TRP A 393 -7.36 -23.21 -7.51
C TRP A 393 -6.15 -22.56 -6.80
N VAL A 394 -6.19 -21.26 -6.50
CA VAL A 394 -5.06 -20.48 -5.94
C VAL A 394 -5.16 -20.23 -4.43
N ILE A 395 -4.32 -20.83 -3.59
CA ILE A 395 -4.34 -20.55 -2.15
C ILE A 395 -4.13 -19.04 -1.91
N LEU A 396 -5.09 -18.40 -1.25
CA LEU A 396 -5.10 -16.97 -0.95
C LEU A 396 -4.41 -16.72 0.40
N PRO A 397 -3.58 -15.67 0.53
CA PRO A 397 -2.94 -15.33 1.79
C PRO A 397 -3.96 -14.71 2.75
N ASP A 398 -3.70 -14.82 4.05
CA ASP A 398 -4.50 -14.12 5.06
C ASP A 398 -4.03 -12.66 5.11
N LEU A 399 -4.90 -11.74 4.68
CA LEU A 399 -4.64 -10.31 4.78
C LEU A 399 -5.28 -9.79 6.08
N PRO A 400 -4.65 -8.83 6.77
CA PRO A 400 -5.23 -8.25 7.97
C PRO A 400 -6.64 -7.72 7.69
N ALA A 401 -7.54 -7.89 8.66
CA ALA A 401 -8.90 -7.41 8.57
C ALA A 401 -8.90 -5.88 8.60
N GLU A 402 -8.96 -5.26 7.41
CA GLU A 402 -9.19 -3.82 7.28
C GLU A 402 -10.67 -3.51 7.55
N GLU A 403 -10.97 -2.44 8.28
CA GLU A 403 -12.36 -1.99 8.50
C GLU A 403 -12.94 -1.35 7.22
N ASP A 404 -12.13 -0.59 6.47
CA ASP A 404 -12.51 0.10 5.24
C ASP A 404 -12.55 -0.84 4.02
N SER A 405 -13.71 -0.88 3.34
CA SER A 405 -13.94 -1.62 2.09
C SER A 405 -12.92 -1.25 0.99
N TYR A 406 -12.61 0.04 0.83
CA TYR A 406 -11.69 0.50 -0.20
C TYR A 406 -10.27 -0.01 0.05
N GLN A 407 -9.73 0.17 1.26
CA GLN A 407 -8.38 -0.32 1.60
C GLN A 407 -8.26 -1.84 1.44
N ARG A 408 -9.31 -2.58 1.80
CA ARG A 408 -9.37 -4.03 1.60
C ARG A 408 -9.25 -4.42 0.13
N LEU A 409 -9.99 -3.74 -0.76
CA LEU A 409 -9.89 -3.95 -2.20
C LEU A 409 -8.50 -3.59 -2.74
N VAL A 410 -7.90 -2.48 -2.29
CA VAL A 410 -6.54 -2.08 -2.68
C VAL A 410 -5.50 -3.12 -2.27
N ALA A 411 -5.62 -3.69 -1.07
CA ALA A 411 -4.73 -4.76 -0.61
C ALA A 411 -4.81 -5.99 -1.52
N TRP A 412 -6.02 -6.39 -1.92
CA TRP A 412 -6.21 -7.50 -2.86
C TRP A 412 -5.70 -7.19 -4.27
N VAL A 413 -5.89 -5.98 -4.79
CA VAL A 413 -5.32 -5.57 -6.08
C VAL A 413 -3.79 -5.76 -6.08
N ARG A 414 -3.11 -5.28 -5.04
CA ARG A 414 -1.65 -5.41 -4.90
C ARG A 414 -1.20 -6.87 -4.82
N GLU A 415 -2.00 -7.73 -4.19
CA GLU A 415 -1.67 -9.15 -4.07
C GLU A 415 -1.92 -9.92 -5.38
N LEU A 416 -3.04 -9.66 -6.05
CA LEU A 416 -3.37 -10.31 -7.32
C LEU A 416 -2.43 -9.89 -8.45
N GLU A 417 -1.90 -8.68 -8.41
CA GLU A 417 -0.92 -8.20 -9.39
C GLU A 417 0.42 -8.96 -9.33
N LYS A 418 0.79 -9.50 -8.17
CA LYS A 418 2.01 -10.33 -8.04
C LYS A 418 1.84 -11.71 -8.69
N ARG A 419 0.60 -12.09 -9.02
CA ARG A 419 0.26 -13.44 -9.47
C ARG A 419 0.03 -13.47 -10.97
N ARG A 420 0.46 -14.56 -11.60
CA ARG A 420 0.13 -14.89 -12.99
C ARG A 420 -0.51 -16.26 -13.06
N LEU A 421 -1.68 -16.35 -13.70
CA LEU A 421 -2.35 -17.61 -13.99
C LEU A 421 -2.35 -17.84 -15.50
N GLY A 422 -1.38 -18.62 -15.98
CA GLY A 422 -1.23 -18.87 -17.41
C GLY A 422 -0.99 -17.56 -18.18
N LYS A 423 -1.75 -17.37 -19.27
CA LYS A 423 -1.62 -16.21 -20.17
C LYS A 423 -2.34 -14.95 -19.67
N TYR A 424 -3.19 -15.06 -18.66
CA TYR A 424 -4.15 -14.00 -18.32
C TYR A 424 -4.03 -13.48 -16.88
N PRO A 425 -4.37 -12.20 -16.66
CA PRO A 425 -4.44 -11.60 -15.33
C PRO A 425 -5.47 -12.24 -14.37
N PRO A 426 -5.05 -12.74 -13.20
CA PRO A 426 -5.97 -13.07 -12.10
C PRO A 426 -6.85 -11.88 -11.68
N LEU A 427 -6.27 -10.68 -11.73
CA LEU A 427 -6.91 -9.45 -11.31
C LEU A 427 -8.11 -9.07 -12.19
N VAL A 428 -7.98 -9.21 -13.52
CA VAL A 428 -9.10 -8.88 -14.43
C VAL A 428 -10.25 -9.86 -14.25
N HIS A 429 -9.92 -11.14 -14.07
CA HIS A 429 -10.95 -12.14 -13.77
C HIS A 429 -11.71 -11.77 -12.50
N PHE A 430 -11.00 -11.41 -11.42
CA PHE A 430 -11.61 -10.94 -10.17
C PHE A 430 -12.51 -9.71 -10.34
N THR A 431 -12.12 -8.72 -11.15
CA THR A 431 -12.96 -7.53 -11.38
C THR A 431 -14.28 -7.84 -12.08
N GLU A 432 -14.35 -8.90 -12.90
CA GLU A 432 -15.62 -9.33 -13.51
C GLU A 432 -16.60 -9.88 -12.46
N PHE A 433 -16.10 -10.56 -11.42
CA PHE A 433 -16.91 -11.01 -10.28
C PHE A 433 -17.35 -9.84 -9.39
N LEU A 434 -16.51 -8.82 -9.19
CA LEU A 434 -16.92 -7.58 -8.52
C LEU A 434 -18.02 -6.87 -9.31
N ALA A 435 -17.86 -6.77 -10.63
CA ALA A 435 -18.83 -6.16 -11.54
C ALA A 435 -20.17 -6.91 -11.57
N ALA A 436 -20.25 -8.14 -11.08
CA ALA A 436 -21.49 -8.88 -10.93
C ALA A 436 -22.24 -8.58 -9.61
N LEU A 437 -21.60 -7.87 -8.66
CA LEU A 437 -22.18 -7.54 -7.35
C LEU A 437 -22.57 -6.06 -7.18
N VAL A 438 -22.11 -5.19 -8.05
CA VAL A 438 -22.30 -3.74 -7.95
C VAL A 438 -23.36 -3.24 -8.94
N PRO A 439 -23.91 -2.03 -8.77
CA PRO A 439 -24.83 -1.43 -9.73
C PRO A 439 -24.25 -1.38 -11.15
N GLU A 440 -25.12 -1.40 -12.16
CA GLU A 440 -24.69 -1.52 -13.56
C GLU A 440 -23.75 -0.39 -14.01
N SER A 441 -23.90 0.83 -13.49
CA SER A 441 -23.00 1.95 -13.79
C SER A 441 -21.55 1.68 -13.36
N ASP A 442 -21.38 1.06 -12.19
CA ASP A 442 -20.07 0.72 -11.63
C ASP A 442 -19.50 -0.53 -12.31
N ALA A 443 -20.40 -1.47 -12.63
CA ALA A 443 -20.07 -2.68 -13.37
C ALA A 443 -19.54 -2.37 -14.77
N GLU A 444 -20.15 -1.41 -15.48
CA GLU A 444 -19.68 -0.94 -16.79
C GLU A 444 -18.25 -0.39 -16.73
N ALA A 445 -17.93 0.41 -15.70
CA ALA A 445 -16.58 0.95 -15.51
C ALA A 445 -15.54 -0.15 -15.28
N LEU A 446 -15.84 -1.13 -14.42
CA LEU A 446 -14.98 -2.30 -14.17
C LEU A 446 -14.79 -3.15 -15.43
N ARG A 447 -15.87 -3.43 -16.17
CA ARG A 447 -15.85 -4.23 -17.41
C ARG A 447 -15.08 -3.53 -18.53
N ALA A 448 -15.25 -2.21 -18.68
CA ALA A 448 -14.52 -1.42 -19.67
C ALA A 448 -13.02 -1.44 -19.38
N TRP A 449 -12.63 -1.18 -18.13
CA TRP A 449 -11.25 -1.28 -17.69
C TRP A 449 -10.66 -2.69 -17.92
N GLY A 450 -11.39 -3.74 -17.53
CA GLY A 450 -10.95 -5.12 -17.68
C GLY A 450 -10.74 -5.53 -19.14
N LEU A 451 -11.64 -5.12 -20.04
CA LEU A 451 -11.51 -5.40 -21.47
C LEU A 451 -10.27 -4.73 -22.08
N GLU A 452 -10.04 -3.45 -21.79
CA GLU A 452 -8.87 -2.71 -22.27
C GLU A 452 -7.57 -3.39 -21.81
N THR A 453 -7.48 -3.78 -20.54
CA THR A 453 -6.31 -4.48 -20.00
C THR A 453 -6.13 -5.86 -20.64
N VAL A 454 -7.21 -6.63 -20.86
CA VAL A 454 -7.15 -7.96 -21.52
C VAL A 454 -6.61 -7.86 -22.94
N LEU A 455 -7.10 -6.89 -23.72
CA LEU A 455 -6.63 -6.68 -25.09
C LEU A 455 -5.15 -6.29 -25.12
N ARG A 456 -4.72 -5.40 -24.22
CA ARG A 456 -3.31 -4.99 -24.11
C ARG A 456 -2.39 -6.16 -23.77
N VAL A 457 -2.78 -7.04 -22.87
CA VAL A 457 -1.98 -8.23 -22.48
C VAL A 457 -2.09 -9.38 -23.50
N GLY A 458 -2.77 -9.17 -24.62
CA GLY A 458 -2.84 -10.10 -25.75
C GLY A 458 -3.93 -11.16 -25.62
N GLY A 459 -4.94 -10.91 -24.79
CA GLY A 459 -6.21 -11.65 -24.82
C GLY A 459 -7.17 -11.11 -25.86
N SER A 460 -8.36 -11.71 -25.90
CA SER A 460 -9.41 -11.33 -26.86
C SER A 460 -10.69 -10.92 -26.13
N ALA A 461 -11.57 -10.22 -26.87
CA ALA A 461 -12.88 -9.85 -26.35
C ALA A 461 -13.72 -11.10 -26.00
N GLU A 462 -13.54 -12.23 -26.69
CA GLU A 462 -14.26 -13.47 -26.37
C GLU A 462 -13.86 -14.03 -25.00
N VAL A 463 -12.59 -13.90 -24.60
CA VAL A 463 -12.13 -14.34 -23.28
C VAL A 463 -12.77 -13.52 -22.17
N ALA A 464 -12.77 -12.19 -22.32
CA ALA A 464 -13.43 -11.29 -21.37
C ALA A 464 -14.95 -11.55 -21.31
N ALA A 465 -15.59 -11.82 -22.45
CA ALA A 465 -17.01 -12.19 -22.51
C ALA A 465 -17.29 -13.52 -21.79
N SER A 466 -16.43 -14.52 -21.96
CA SER A 466 -16.53 -15.81 -21.26
C SER A 466 -16.47 -15.64 -19.74
N TRP A 467 -15.55 -14.82 -19.23
CA TRP A 467 -15.46 -14.53 -17.79
C TRP A 467 -16.66 -13.75 -17.26
N ARG A 468 -17.22 -12.84 -18.06
CA ARG A 468 -18.46 -12.13 -17.70
C ARG A 468 -19.62 -13.08 -17.57
N ASP A 469 -19.77 -14.01 -18.50
CA ASP A 469 -20.85 -14.99 -18.46
C ASP A 469 -20.68 -15.93 -17.26
N GLU A 470 -19.44 -16.33 -16.95
CA GLU A 470 -19.12 -17.08 -15.72
C GLU A 470 -19.48 -16.28 -14.45
N ALA A 471 -19.07 -15.01 -14.35
CA ALA A 471 -19.36 -14.15 -13.22
C ALA A 471 -20.87 -13.89 -13.06
N ARG A 472 -21.62 -13.72 -14.15
CA ARG A 472 -23.09 -13.59 -14.13
C ARG A 472 -23.77 -14.87 -13.68
N GLN A 473 -23.35 -16.03 -14.20
CA GLN A 473 -23.88 -17.32 -13.76
C GLN A 473 -23.57 -17.58 -12.29
N TRP A 474 -22.36 -17.25 -11.84
CA TRP A 474 -21.99 -17.30 -10.44
C TRP A 474 -22.89 -16.40 -9.58
N ALA A 475 -23.08 -15.14 -9.96
CA ALA A 475 -23.95 -14.23 -9.21
C ALA A 475 -25.41 -14.71 -9.15
N ALA A 476 -25.90 -15.31 -10.25
CA ALA A 476 -27.26 -15.86 -10.33
C ALA A 476 -27.44 -17.18 -9.54
N THR A 477 -26.38 -17.98 -9.40
CA THR A 477 -26.40 -19.27 -8.68
C THR A 477 -25.88 -19.17 -7.25
N ARG A 478 -25.36 -18.00 -6.86
CA ARG A 478 -24.90 -17.72 -5.51
C ARG A 478 -26.11 -17.90 -4.57
N PRO A 479 -26.05 -18.81 -3.57
CA PRO A 479 -26.97 -18.70 -2.45
C PRO A 479 -26.71 -17.31 -1.88
N ALA A 480 -27.69 -16.42 -2.00
CA ALA A 480 -27.50 -15.01 -1.74
C ALA A 480 -26.78 -14.81 -0.40
N LEU A 481 -25.78 -13.93 -0.38
CA LEU A 481 -25.56 -13.06 0.78
C LEU A 481 -26.86 -12.24 0.91
N GLY A 482 -27.89 -12.88 1.45
CA GLY A 482 -29.31 -12.55 1.25
C GLY A 482 -30.26 -13.69 1.62
N ARG A 483 -29.74 -14.86 2.01
CA ARG A 483 -30.46 -15.75 2.92
C ARG A 483 -30.07 -15.37 4.35
N GLY A 484 -31.04 -14.93 5.13
CA GLY A 484 -30.80 -14.66 6.54
C GLY A 484 -30.26 -15.90 7.25
N ARG A 485 -29.45 -15.71 8.29
CA ARG A 485 -28.93 -16.79 9.11
C ARG A 485 -29.02 -16.44 10.59
N VAL A 486 -29.10 -17.50 11.40
CA VAL A 486 -29.04 -17.41 12.85
C VAL A 486 -27.83 -18.21 13.30
N VAL A 487 -26.90 -17.57 13.99
CA VAL A 487 -25.69 -18.20 14.51
C VAL A 487 -25.87 -18.42 16.00
N VAL A 488 -25.63 -19.63 16.47
CA VAL A 488 -25.77 -20.02 17.88
C VAL A 488 -24.45 -20.60 18.34
N GLN A 489 -23.77 -19.94 19.28
CA GLN A 489 -22.62 -20.53 19.95
C GLN A 489 -23.10 -21.37 21.12
N LEU A 490 -22.61 -22.61 21.23
CA LEU A 490 -22.91 -23.52 22.32
C LEU A 490 -21.64 -23.96 23.04
N ASP A 491 -21.73 -24.03 24.36
CA ASP A 491 -20.72 -24.65 25.21
C ASP A 491 -21.41 -25.47 26.32
N ALA A 492 -21.11 -26.76 26.37
CA ALA A 492 -21.62 -27.71 27.38
C ALA A 492 -20.76 -27.75 28.66
N GLY A 493 -19.63 -27.04 28.69
CA GLY A 493 -18.63 -27.12 29.76
C GLY A 493 -17.63 -28.26 29.57
N ALA A 494 -16.46 -28.12 30.16
CA ALA A 494 -15.36 -29.07 30.01
C ALA A 494 -15.75 -30.47 30.53
N GLY A 495 -15.63 -31.49 29.67
CA GLY A 495 -15.88 -32.89 30.01
C GLY A 495 -17.35 -33.30 30.07
N ALA A 496 -18.29 -32.45 29.63
CA ALA A 496 -19.69 -32.81 29.50
C ALA A 496 -19.95 -33.69 28.27
N ASP A 497 -20.90 -34.62 28.40
CA ASP A 497 -21.42 -35.41 27.29
C ASP A 497 -22.29 -34.52 26.39
N TRP A 498 -22.05 -34.54 25.08
CA TRP A 498 -22.80 -33.72 24.11
C TRP A 498 -24.04 -34.47 23.59
N ASP A 499 -25.00 -34.72 24.49
CA ASP A 499 -26.24 -35.47 24.21
C ASP A 499 -27.52 -34.63 24.44
N ASP A 500 -28.69 -35.24 24.29
CA ASP A 500 -29.99 -34.57 24.47
C ASP A 500 -30.29 -34.15 25.93
N ALA A 501 -29.55 -34.69 26.91
CA ALA A 501 -29.72 -34.38 28.34
C ALA A 501 -28.78 -33.27 28.82
N ALA A 502 -27.80 -32.89 28.01
CA ALA A 502 -26.84 -31.85 28.32
C ALA A 502 -27.50 -30.46 28.50
N THR A 503 -26.84 -29.64 29.33
CA THR A 503 -27.17 -28.22 29.51
C THR A 503 -26.09 -27.37 28.88
N TYR A 504 -26.49 -26.39 28.07
CA TYR A 504 -25.60 -25.56 27.28
C TYR A 504 -25.66 -24.11 27.74
N THR A 505 -24.51 -23.45 27.83
CA THR A 505 -24.48 -21.99 27.70
C THR A 505 -24.63 -21.65 26.22
N CYS A 506 -25.41 -20.60 25.90
CA CYS A 506 -25.61 -20.23 24.52
C CYS A 506 -25.66 -18.72 24.29
N ALA A 507 -25.15 -18.30 23.14
CA ALA A 507 -25.28 -16.94 22.62
C ALA A 507 -25.80 -17.01 21.18
N VAL A 508 -26.68 -16.08 20.82
CA VAL A 508 -27.41 -16.08 19.54
C VAL A 508 -27.14 -14.77 18.81
N TRP A 509 -26.86 -14.86 17.52
CA TRP A 509 -26.74 -13.74 16.59
C TRP A 509 -27.62 -13.96 15.38
N SER A 510 -28.02 -12.88 14.75
CA SER A 510 -28.84 -12.87 13.54
C SER A 510 -28.17 -12.00 12.47
N ASP A 511 -28.23 -12.46 11.23
CA ASP A 511 -27.70 -11.77 10.05
C ASP A 511 -28.78 -11.84 8.97
N ILE A 512 -29.20 -10.67 8.46
CA ILE A 512 -30.27 -10.55 7.45
C ILE A 512 -29.80 -10.95 6.04
N GLY A 513 -28.54 -11.32 5.90
CA GLY A 513 -27.87 -11.64 4.65
C GLY A 513 -26.88 -10.58 4.19
N ASP A 514 -26.72 -9.47 4.92
CA ASP A 514 -25.73 -8.44 4.62
C ASP A 514 -24.31 -8.79 5.13
N GLY A 515 -24.20 -9.87 5.92
CA GLY A 515 -22.96 -10.33 6.50
C GLY A 515 -22.66 -9.67 7.85
N GLN A 516 -23.54 -8.83 8.38
CA GLN A 516 -23.41 -8.26 9.71
C GLN A 516 -24.16 -9.12 10.74
N LEU A 517 -23.43 -9.54 11.80
CA LEU A 517 -24.01 -10.30 12.90
C LEU A 517 -24.49 -9.36 14.00
N VAL A 518 -25.80 -9.34 14.23
CA VAL A 518 -26.43 -8.58 15.30
C VAL A 518 -26.71 -9.52 16.48
N PRO A 519 -26.25 -9.21 17.71
CA PRO A 519 -26.53 -10.04 18.88
C PRO A 519 -28.03 -10.04 19.22
N GLY A 520 -28.55 -11.21 19.53
CA GLY A 520 -29.94 -11.39 19.99
C GLY A 520 -30.11 -10.99 21.45
N SER A 521 -31.30 -10.49 21.80
CA SER A 521 -31.65 -9.95 23.12
C SER A 521 -31.63 -10.95 24.29
N SER A 522 -31.38 -12.23 24.03
CA SER A 522 -31.48 -13.35 24.98
C SER A 522 -30.17 -14.16 25.06
N SER A 523 -29.05 -13.46 25.25
CA SER A 523 -27.76 -14.03 25.62
C SER A 523 -27.62 -13.99 27.14
N GLY A 524 -27.88 -15.12 27.81
CA GLY A 524 -27.79 -15.25 29.26
C GLY A 524 -26.80 -16.35 29.65
N GLY A 525 -25.97 -16.10 30.66
CA GLY A 525 -24.99 -17.08 31.19
C GLY A 525 -25.58 -18.26 31.96
N GLY A 526 -26.85 -18.58 31.76
CA GLY A 526 -27.52 -19.71 32.41
C GLY A 526 -27.46 -20.98 31.55
N GLY A 527 -27.51 -22.16 32.19
CA GLY A 527 -27.61 -23.43 31.47
C GLY A 527 -28.97 -23.59 30.79
N HIS A 528 -28.96 -23.89 29.49
CA HIS A 528 -30.13 -24.11 28.65
C HIS A 528 -30.22 -25.58 28.21
N THR A 529 -31.41 -26.17 28.28
CA THR A 529 -31.69 -27.49 27.69
C THR A 529 -31.86 -27.39 26.17
N ALA A 530 -31.74 -28.50 25.44
CA ALA A 530 -32.00 -28.56 24.00
C ALA A 530 -33.35 -27.93 23.57
N ALA A 531 -34.40 -28.11 24.38
CA ALA A 531 -35.72 -27.52 24.14
C ALA A 531 -35.75 -26.00 24.33
N GLN A 532 -34.96 -25.47 25.27
CA GLN A 532 -34.82 -24.03 25.50
C GLN A 532 -34.02 -23.38 24.37
N VAL A 533 -32.90 -24.00 23.96
CA VAL A 533 -32.11 -23.54 22.80
C VAL A 533 -32.97 -23.52 21.53
N THR A 534 -33.75 -24.58 21.29
CA THR A 534 -34.67 -24.64 20.13
C THR A 534 -35.69 -23.49 20.14
N ARG A 535 -36.19 -23.10 21.32
CA ARG A 535 -37.10 -21.95 21.46
C ARG A 535 -36.40 -20.62 21.15
N LEU A 536 -35.19 -20.41 21.66
CA LEU A 536 -34.39 -19.20 21.39
C LEU A 536 -34.11 -19.06 19.88
N VAL A 537 -33.73 -20.14 19.21
CA VAL A 537 -33.52 -20.13 17.75
C VAL A 537 -34.81 -19.81 17.02
N ALA A 538 -35.92 -20.42 17.43
CA ALA A 538 -37.22 -20.16 16.82
C ALA A 538 -37.63 -18.68 16.95
N GLU A 539 -37.40 -18.07 18.11
CA GLU A 539 -37.65 -16.63 18.34
C GLU A 539 -36.74 -15.74 17.49
N ALA A 540 -35.45 -16.08 17.37
CA ALA A 540 -34.50 -15.36 16.54
C ALA A 540 -34.86 -15.44 15.04
N VAL A 541 -35.25 -16.62 14.56
CA VAL A 541 -35.73 -16.81 13.18
C VAL A 541 -37.02 -16.04 12.92
N ASP A 542 -37.99 -16.08 13.85
CA ASP A 542 -39.25 -15.35 13.71
C ASP A 542 -39.00 -13.83 13.69
N THR A 543 -38.03 -13.33 14.47
CA THR A 543 -37.62 -11.92 14.50
C THR A 543 -36.89 -11.48 13.22
N LEU A 544 -36.06 -12.37 12.66
CA LEU A 544 -35.30 -12.11 11.44
C LEU A 544 -36.20 -11.91 10.22
N GLY A 545 -37.38 -12.54 10.19
CA GLY A 545 -38.34 -12.42 9.10
C GLY A 545 -37.85 -12.98 7.75
N ALA A 546 -36.70 -13.66 7.72
CA ALA A 546 -36.12 -14.22 6.52
C ALA A 546 -36.87 -15.49 6.07
N THR A 547 -36.96 -15.69 4.75
CA THR A 547 -37.59 -16.90 4.21
C THR A 547 -36.60 -18.06 4.32
N SER A 548 -36.84 -18.98 5.26
CA SER A 548 -36.03 -20.18 5.50
C SER A 548 -34.57 -19.88 5.84
N PRO A 549 -34.23 -19.24 6.97
CA PRO A 549 -32.83 -18.96 7.30
C PRO A 549 -32.01 -20.21 7.61
N VAL A 550 -30.69 -20.15 7.42
CA VAL A 550 -29.78 -21.22 7.89
C VAL A 550 -29.48 -21.00 9.37
N VAL A 551 -29.54 -22.08 10.15
CA VAL A 551 -29.12 -22.09 11.55
C VAL A 551 -27.72 -22.70 11.63
N GLU A 552 -26.75 -21.91 12.08
CA GLU A 552 -25.36 -22.32 12.27
C GLU A 552 -25.09 -22.53 13.76
N ILE A 553 -24.78 -23.76 14.16
CA ILE A 553 -24.45 -24.10 15.53
C ILE A 553 -22.93 -24.17 15.68
N LEU A 554 -22.34 -23.18 16.37
CA LEU A 554 -20.91 -23.12 16.66
C LEU A 554 -20.61 -23.97 17.90
N VAL A 555 -19.74 -24.95 17.74
CA VAL A 555 -19.29 -25.87 18.79
C VAL A 555 -17.76 -25.99 18.80
N PRO A 556 -17.14 -26.38 19.92
CA PRO A 556 -15.79 -26.91 19.92
C PRO A 556 -15.75 -28.31 19.26
N LEU A 557 -14.57 -28.91 19.07
CA LEU A 557 -14.43 -30.20 18.40
C LEU A 557 -15.20 -31.33 19.13
N GLU A 558 -15.20 -31.29 20.46
CA GLU A 558 -15.96 -32.18 21.35
C GLU A 558 -17.46 -32.15 21.05
N GLY A 559 -17.96 -30.98 20.65
CA GLY A 559 -19.38 -30.77 20.39
C GLY A 559 -19.86 -31.22 19.02
N LEU A 560 -19.01 -31.80 18.16
CA LEU A 560 -19.45 -32.35 16.88
C LEU A 560 -20.50 -33.46 17.03
N ALA A 561 -20.58 -34.12 18.19
CA ALA A 561 -21.53 -35.19 18.47
C ALA A 561 -22.97 -34.69 18.73
N VAL A 562 -23.14 -33.37 18.90
CA VAL A 562 -24.39 -32.76 19.36
C VAL A 562 -25.60 -33.18 18.50
N PRO A 563 -26.69 -33.70 19.11
CA PRO A 563 -27.84 -34.26 18.39
C PRO A 563 -28.83 -33.20 17.90
N VAL A 564 -28.37 -32.14 17.22
CA VAL A 564 -29.26 -31.03 16.77
C VAL A 564 -30.43 -31.47 15.88
N ASP A 565 -30.37 -32.67 15.28
CA ASP A 565 -31.43 -33.23 14.47
C ASP A 565 -32.61 -33.82 15.26
N THR A 566 -32.45 -34.09 16.55
CA THR A 566 -33.52 -34.57 17.46
C THR A 566 -34.16 -33.45 18.28
N TRP A 567 -33.56 -32.25 18.24
CA TRP A 567 -33.96 -31.12 19.06
C TRP A 567 -35.33 -30.57 18.68
N HIS A 568 -36.17 -30.41 19.70
CA HIS A 568 -37.54 -29.97 19.55
C HIS A 568 -38.02 -29.18 20.76
N CYS A 569 -39.01 -28.32 20.55
CA CYS A 569 -39.69 -27.63 21.63
C CYS A 569 -41.21 -27.58 21.41
N THR A 570 -41.95 -27.54 22.52
CA THR A 570 -43.38 -27.24 22.53
C THR A 570 -43.57 -25.73 22.65
N VAL A 571 -44.48 -25.19 21.83
CA VAL A 571 -44.86 -23.79 21.84
C VAL A 571 -46.32 -23.70 22.29
N PRO A 572 -46.64 -22.92 23.34
CA PRO A 572 -48.01 -22.72 23.77
C PRO A 572 -48.91 -22.29 22.60
N GLY A 573 -50.08 -22.93 22.46
CA GLY A 573 -51.04 -22.64 21.40
C GLY A 573 -50.80 -23.35 20.06
N ARG A 574 -49.66 -24.06 19.86
CA ARG A 574 -49.45 -24.96 18.72
C ARG A 574 -49.72 -26.42 19.08
N ARG A 575 -50.38 -27.15 18.18
CA ARG A 575 -50.60 -28.60 18.31
C ARG A 575 -49.37 -29.44 17.95
N ALA A 576 -48.56 -28.98 17.00
CA ALA A 576 -47.34 -29.65 16.57
C ALA A 576 -46.10 -29.01 17.24
N PRO A 577 -45.09 -29.81 17.66
CA PRO A 577 -43.83 -29.28 18.15
C PRO A 577 -43.07 -28.54 17.04
N LYS A 578 -42.22 -27.57 17.42
CA LYS A 578 -41.18 -27.05 16.51
C LYS A 578 -40.00 -28.03 16.54
N LEU A 579 -39.54 -28.44 15.37
CA LEU A 579 -38.46 -29.42 15.17
C LEU A 579 -37.29 -28.70 14.48
N LEU A 580 -36.22 -28.42 15.22
CA LEU A 580 -35.19 -27.46 14.81
C LEU A 580 -34.64 -27.75 13.40
N ALA A 581 -34.16 -28.97 13.19
CA ALA A 581 -33.50 -29.40 11.96
C ALA A 581 -34.44 -29.86 10.82
N VAL A 582 -35.74 -29.81 11.07
CA VAL A 582 -36.79 -30.11 10.08
C VAL A 582 -37.43 -28.82 9.59
N ASP A 583 -37.65 -27.87 10.51
CA ASP A 583 -38.20 -26.55 10.23
C ASP A 583 -37.16 -25.65 9.54
N HIS A 584 -35.87 -25.82 9.85
CA HIS A 584 -34.77 -25.01 9.32
C HIS A 584 -33.58 -25.87 8.87
N PRO A 585 -32.79 -25.45 7.85
CA PRO A 585 -31.49 -26.05 7.62
C PRO A 585 -30.55 -25.75 8.78
N VAL A 586 -30.02 -26.79 9.38
CA VAL A 586 -29.11 -26.70 10.53
C VAL A 586 -27.78 -27.32 10.16
N VAL A 587 -26.70 -26.58 10.44
CA VAL A 587 -25.31 -27.02 10.23
C VAL A 587 -24.49 -26.82 11.49
N LEU A 588 -23.48 -27.67 11.68
CA LEU A 588 -22.45 -27.47 12.70
C LEU A 588 -21.27 -26.71 12.10
N ARG A 589 -20.69 -25.78 12.87
CA ARG A 589 -19.41 -25.14 12.57
C ARG A 589 -18.48 -25.29 13.77
N CYS A 590 -17.21 -25.56 13.52
CA CYS A 590 -16.22 -25.73 14.59
C CYS A 590 -15.31 -24.49 14.69
N ALA A 591 -15.29 -23.83 15.84
CA ALA A 591 -14.50 -22.62 16.06
C ALA A 591 -12.97 -22.89 16.09
N ALA A 592 -12.55 -24.06 16.60
CA ALA A 592 -11.14 -24.43 16.75
C ALA A 592 -10.42 -24.73 15.41
N ALA A 593 -11.17 -25.10 14.36
CA ALA A 593 -10.63 -25.32 13.02
C ALA A 593 -10.25 -24.02 12.28
N ALA A 594 -10.59 -22.86 12.86
CA ALA A 594 -10.39 -21.56 12.24
C ALA A 594 -8.93 -21.06 12.28
N GLY A 595 -7.99 -21.71 12.99
CA GLY A 595 -6.64 -21.18 13.21
C GLY A 595 -5.57 -21.55 12.18
N SER A 596 -5.57 -22.80 11.68
CA SER A 596 -4.38 -23.35 10.98
C SER A 596 -4.59 -23.77 9.53
N TYR A 597 -5.84 -23.94 9.06
CA TYR A 597 -6.14 -24.48 7.72
C TYR A 597 -7.19 -23.69 6.92
N ARG A 598 -7.37 -22.40 7.24
CA ARG A 598 -8.33 -21.49 6.54
C ARG A 598 -8.16 -21.40 5.02
N GLY A 599 -7.03 -21.86 4.46
CA GLY A 599 -6.75 -21.85 3.01
C GLY A 599 -7.31 -23.01 2.18
N ARG A 600 -7.95 -24.03 2.79
CA ARG A 600 -8.45 -25.21 2.07
C ARG A 600 -9.78 -24.92 1.37
N ARG A 601 -9.96 -25.39 0.13
CA ARG A 601 -11.09 -25.02 -0.74
C ARG A 601 -12.28 -25.95 -0.56
N LEU A 602 -13.49 -25.42 -0.82
CA LEU A 602 -14.57 -26.23 -1.39
C LEU A 602 -14.29 -26.40 -2.89
N ALA A 603 -13.30 -27.22 -3.26
CA ALA A 603 -13.09 -27.51 -4.68
C ALA A 603 -14.24 -28.41 -5.19
N PRO A 604 -14.80 -28.14 -6.39
CA PRO A 604 -15.67 -29.10 -7.06
C PRO A 604 -14.84 -30.36 -7.39
N GLY A 605 -15.16 -31.47 -6.73
CA GLY A 605 -14.43 -32.73 -6.86
C GLY A 605 -15.19 -33.87 -6.17
N ALA A 606 -14.78 -35.11 -6.46
CA ALA A 606 -15.35 -36.27 -5.78
C ALA A 606 -15.05 -36.19 -4.26
N PRO A 607 -15.99 -36.56 -3.38
CA PRO A 607 -15.74 -36.58 -1.94
C PRO A 607 -14.56 -37.49 -1.58
N VAL A 608 -13.89 -37.21 -0.46
CA VAL A 608 -13.05 -38.22 0.20
C VAL A 608 -13.97 -39.10 1.03
N VAL A 609 -14.00 -40.40 0.75
CA VAL A 609 -14.88 -41.36 1.43
C VAL A 609 -14.07 -42.17 2.43
N LEU A 610 -14.38 -42.01 3.71
CA LEU A 610 -13.75 -42.76 4.81
C LEU A 610 -14.60 -43.98 5.16
N THR A 611 -14.07 -45.15 4.80
CA THR A 611 -14.62 -46.49 5.07
C THR A 611 -13.87 -47.19 6.22
N ASP A 612 -14.25 -48.43 6.55
CA ASP A 612 -13.59 -49.25 7.58
C ASP A 612 -12.10 -49.53 7.34
N LEU A 613 -11.64 -49.35 6.10
CA LEU A 613 -10.21 -49.43 5.76
C LEU A 613 -9.39 -48.34 6.48
N HIS A 614 -10.05 -47.30 6.99
CA HIS A 614 -9.43 -46.14 7.60
C HIS A 614 -9.50 -46.14 9.15
N ARG A 615 -9.99 -47.22 9.77
CA ARG A 615 -10.30 -47.31 11.21
C ARG A 615 -9.11 -47.12 12.16
N ASP A 616 -7.88 -47.27 11.67
CA ASP A 616 -6.65 -47.18 12.47
C ASP A 616 -6.17 -45.75 12.70
N GLY A 617 -6.91 -44.73 12.23
CA GLY A 617 -6.60 -43.32 12.36
C GLY A 617 -5.48 -42.84 11.42
N TRP A 618 -4.41 -43.62 11.28
CA TRP A 618 -3.30 -43.31 10.37
C TRP A 618 -3.71 -43.39 8.90
N ALA A 619 -4.49 -44.41 8.51
CA ALA A 619 -5.01 -44.50 7.16
C ALA A 619 -6.04 -43.41 6.87
N ALA A 620 -6.89 -43.04 7.85
CA ALA A 620 -7.79 -41.89 7.73
C ALA A 620 -7.00 -40.59 7.52
N HIS A 621 -5.98 -40.34 8.34
CA HIS A 621 -5.12 -39.18 8.20
C HIS A 621 -4.42 -39.16 6.84
N GLY A 622 -3.87 -40.30 6.40
CA GLY A 622 -3.23 -40.45 5.09
C GLY A 622 -4.18 -40.18 3.92
N ALA A 623 -5.40 -40.72 3.96
CA ALA A 623 -6.42 -40.50 2.93
C ALA A 623 -6.84 -39.02 2.86
N LEU A 624 -7.03 -38.38 4.02
CA LEU A 624 -7.38 -36.96 4.10
C LEU A 624 -6.23 -36.03 3.66
N GLN A 625 -4.98 -36.44 3.86
CA GLN A 625 -3.77 -35.72 3.44
C GLN A 625 -3.39 -35.95 1.98
N ALA A 626 -3.75 -37.11 1.39
CA ALA A 626 -3.45 -37.40 -0.01
C ALA A 626 -4.19 -36.48 -0.98
N ASP A 627 -5.35 -35.95 -0.57
CA ASP A 627 -6.22 -35.13 -1.42
C ASP A 627 -6.65 -33.83 -0.71
N GLN A 628 -5.66 -33.03 -0.30
CA GLN A 628 -5.86 -31.75 0.41
C GLN A 628 -6.63 -30.68 -0.39
N ALA A 629 -6.78 -30.87 -1.69
CA ALA A 629 -7.52 -29.94 -2.55
C ALA A 629 -9.04 -30.08 -2.38
N ARG A 630 -9.52 -31.21 -1.85
CA ARG A 630 -10.95 -31.48 -1.62
C ARG A 630 -11.43 -30.89 -0.31
N GLY A 631 -12.66 -30.37 -0.32
CA GLY A 631 -13.30 -29.78 0.85
C GLY A 631 -14.43 -30.62 1.47
N LEU A 632 -14.74 -31.79 0.91
CA LEU A 632 -15.86 -32.65 1.30
C LEU A 632 -15.36 -34.04 1.72
N ALA A 633 -15.70 -34.44 2.95
CA ALA A 633 -15.50 -35.80 3.47
C ALA A 633 -16.86 -36.46 3.75
N LEU A 634 -17.01 -37.72 3.31
CA LEU A 634 -18.15 -38.58 3.61
C LEU A 634 -17.67 -39.77 4.43
N ILE A 635 -18.35 -40.07 5.53
CA ILE A 635 -17.93 -41.14 6.45
C ILE A 635 -18.94 -42.27 6.40
N THR A 636 -18.52 -43.42 5.89
CA THR A 636 -19.33 -44.63 5.71
C THR A 636 -18.84 -45.81 6.56
N ALA A 637 -17.78 -45.62 7.35
CA ALA A 637 -17.26 -46.61 8.29
C ALA A 637 -18.29 -47.06 9.35
N GLU A 638 -17.98 -48.11 10.11
CA GLU A 638 -18.80 -48.59 11.22
C GLU A 638 -18.93 -47.55 12.35
N LYS A 639 -20.10 -47.56 13.00
CA LYS A 639 -20.51 -46.58 14.04
C LYS A 639 -19.39 -46.18 15.03
N PRO A 640 -18.61 -47.10 15.64
CA PRO A 640 -17.61 -46.72 16.64
C PRO A 640 -16.53 -45.77 16.14
N TYR A 641 -16.25 -45.75 14.83
CA TYR A 641 -15.14 -44.98 14.26
C TYR A 641 -15.58 -43.67 13.61
N ARG A 642 -16.89 -43.47 13.39
CA ARG A 642 -17.38 -42.34 12.57
C ARG A 642 -17.12 -40.99 13.21
N PHE A 643 -17.26 -40.89 14.53
CA PHE A 643 -17.02 -39.66 15.26
C PHE A 643 -15.54 -39.24 15.18
N ASP A 644 -14.62 -40.16 15.47
CA ASP A 644 -13.18 -39.90 15.42
C ASP A 644 -12.72 -39.52 14.00
N MET A 645 -13.29 -40.14 12.97
CA MET A 645 -13.05 -39.76 11.57
C MET A 645 -13.61 -38.37 11.24
N ALA A 646 -14.78 -38.01 11.76
CA ALA A 646 -15.38 -36.69 11.55
C ALA A 646 -14.55 -35.61 12.25
N TRP A 647 -14.14 -35.88 13.49
CA TRP A 647 -13.22 -35.05 14.24
C TRP A 647 -11.94 -34.79 13.46
N LEU A 648 -11.25 -35.86 13.04
CA LEU A 648 -10.00 -35.77 12.31
C LEU A 648 -10.15 -34.99 10.99
N ALA A 649 -11.26 -35.19 10.26
CA ALA A 649 -11.54 -34.44 9.04
C ALA A 649 -11.65 -32.93 9.33
N VAL A 650 -12.41 -32.54 10.36
CA VAL A 650 -12.56 -31.13 10.76
C VAL A 650 -11.23 -30.54 11.27
N GLU A 651 -10.48 -31.28 12.08
CA GLU A 651 -9.15 -30.90 12.58
C GLU A 651 -8.16 -30.64 11.44
N LEU A 652 -8.20 -31.49 10.39
CA LEU A 652 -7.43 -31.32 9.17
C LEU A 652 -8.00 -30.25 8.22
N GLY A 653 -9.08 -29.54 8.59
CA GLY A 653 -9.61 -28.42 7.83
C GLY A 653 -10.54 -28.80 6.67
N TYR A 654 -11.16 -29.98 6.70
CA TYR A 654 -12.29 -30.28 5.80
C TYR A 654 -13.50 -29.45 6.20
N ARG A 655 -14.05 -28.73 5.23
CA ARG A 655 -15.13 -27.75 5.46
C ARG A 655 -16.52 -28.36 5.45
N VAL A 656 -16.69 -29.44 4.70
CA VAL A 656 -17.94 -30.19 4.67
C VAL A 656 -17.64 -31.61 5.09
N VAL A 657 -18.23 -32.03 6.21
CA VAL A 657 -18.11 -33.39 6.74
C VAL A 657 -19.51 -33.90 7.01
N LEU A 658 -19.84 -35.04 6.41
CA LEU A 658 -21.16 -35.67 6.53
C LEU A 658 -21.00 -37.11 7.01
N TRP A 659 -21.72 -37.44 8.08
CA TRP A 659 -21.74 -38.78 8.64
C TRP A 659 -23.11 -39.11 9.22
N GLU A 660 -23.35 -40.39 9.41
CA GLU A 660 -24.54 -40.91 10.09
C GLU A 660 -24.15 -41.31 11.53
N ARG A 661 -24.93 -40.89 12.53
CA ARG A 661 -24.56 -41.04 13.94
C ARG A 661 -24.99 -42.37 14.58
N GLU A 662 -26.14 -42.92 14.21
CA GLU A 662 -26.82 -43.91 15.03
C GLU A 662 -26.94 -45.32 14.43
N LEU A 663 -27.02 -45.45 13.11
CA LEU A 663 -27.19 -46.73 12.43
C LEU A 663 -26.02 -47.68 12.72
N PRO A 664 -26.32 -48.95 13.07
CA PRO A 664 -25.29 -49.95 13.27
C PRO A 664 -24.66 -50.40 11.95
N GLY A 665 -23.40 -50.86 12.01
CA GLY A 665 -22.68 -51.46 10.88
C GLY A 665 -22.12 -50.45 9.86
N PRO A 666 -21.45 -50.94 8.80
CA PRO A 666 -20.94 -50.08 7.73
C PRO A 666 -22.08 -49.60 6.83
N LEU A 667 -21.95 -48.38 6.31
CA LEU A 667 -22.89 -47.81 5.35
C LEU A 667 -22.47 -48.23 3.93
N GLY A 668 -23.45 -48.53 3.07
CA GLY A 668 -23.18 -48.77 1.65
C GLY A 668 -22.54 -47.55 0.99
N GLU A 669 -21.70 -47.78 -0.03
CA GLU A 669 -21.01 -46.70 -0.77
C GLU A 669 -21.98 -45.64 -1.31
N ASP A 670 -23.19 -46.07 -1.64
CA ASP A 670 -24.24 -45.24 -2.22
C ASP A 670 -25.14 -44.53 -1.19
N PHE A 671 -24.89 -44.71 0.12
CA PHE A 671 -25.78 -44.23 1.18
C PHE A 671 -26.07 -42.72 1.08
N PHE A 672 -25.07 -41.92 0.73
CA PHE A 672 -25.20 -40.47 0.60
C PHE A 672 -25.64 -40.00 -0.80
N HIS A 673 -25.72 -40.87 -1.81
CA HIS A 673 -26.07 -40.46 -3.18
C HIS A 673 -27.36 -39.64 -3.32
N PRO A 674 -28.44 -39.91 -2.56
CA PRO A 674 -29.66 -39.09 -2.63
C PRO A 674 -29.43 -37.60 -2.30
N LEU A 675 -28.36 -37.27 -1.58
CA LEU A 675 -27.98 -35.89 -1.22
C LEU A 675 -27.09 -35.22 -2.26
N PHE A 676 -26.63 -35.96 -3.28
CA PHE A 676 -25.74 -35.47 -4.33
C PHE A 676 -26.26 -35.86 -5.72
N PRO A 677 -27.45 -35.38 -6.14
CA PRO A 677 -27.91 -35.58 -7.51
C PRO A 677 -26.94 -34.93 -8.51
N ARG A 678 -26.91 -35.42 -9.75
CA ARG A 678 -25.98 -34.91 -10.78
C ARG A 678 -26.11 -33.40 -10.95
N GLY A 679 -24.98 -32.69 -10.86
CA GLY A 679 -24.92 -31.23 -10.98
C GLY A 679 -25.37 -30.46 -9.74
N ALA A 680 -25.59 -31.11 -8.60
CA ALA A 680 -26.01 -30.45 -7.37
C ALA A 680 -24.92 -29.54 -6.79
N ALA A 681 -25.26 -28.27 -6.57
CA ALA A 681 -24.40 -27.34 -5.84
C ALA A 681 -24.26 -27.75 -4.37
N LEU A 682 -23.04 -27.63 -3.82
CA LEU A 682 -22.76 -27.87 -2.40
C LEU A 682 -23.46 -26.84 -1.50
N GLY A 683 -23.66 -25.60 -1.96
CA GLY A 683 -24.39 -24.56 -1.23
C GLY A 683 -25.84 -24.91 -0.89
N ALA A 684 -26.47 -25.81 -1.65
CA ALA A 684 -27.83 -26.29 -1.37
C ALA A 684 -27.87 -27.56 -0.49
N LEU A 685 -26.72 -28.06 -0.02
CA LEU A 685 -26.64 -29.25 0.82
C LEU A 685 -27.39 -29.11 2.16
N PRO A 686 -27.33 -27.98 2.89
CA PRO A 686 -28.10 -27.80 4.11
C PRO A 686 -29.62 -27.98 3.90
N ASP A 687 -30.18 -27.44 2.82
CA ASP A 687 -31.60 -27.62 2.48
C ASP A 687 -31.95 -29.06 2.14
N ARG A 688 -31.05 -29.76 1.42
CA ARG A 688 -31.25 -31.17 1.08
C ARG A 688 -31.26 -32.04 2.34
N ILE A 689 -30.40 -31.75 3.31
CA ILE A 689 -30.39 -32.46 4.60
C ILE A 689 -31.63 -32.13 5.43
N ARG A 690 -32.08 -30.86 5.47
CA ARG A 690 -33.38 -30.52 6.08
C ARG A 690 -34.51 -31.34 5.46
N ALA A 691 -34.58 -31.39 4.13
CA ALA A 691 -35.59 -32.15 3.41
C ALA A 691 -35.45 -33.67 3.65
N TYR A 692 -34.24 -34.19 3.77
CA TYR A 692 -33.97 -35.58 4.14
C TYR A 692 -34.51 -35.90 5.53
N ARG A 693 -34.21 -35.06 6.53
CA ARG A 693 -34.71 -35.20 7.91
C ARG A 693 -36.24 -35.15 7.96
N ALA A 694 -36.86 -34.25 7.20
CA ALA A 694 -38.32 -34.18 7.09
C ALA A 694 -38.92 -35.46 6.49
N LYS A 695 -38.30 -36.00 5.42
CA LYS A 695 -38.74 -37.27 4.79
C LYS A 695 -38.53 -38.46 5.72
N ALA A 696 -37.44 -38.49 6.48
CA ALA A 696 -37.16 -39.55 7.44
C ALA A 696 -38.23 -39.66 8.55
N LEU A 697 -38.92 -38.56 8.88
CA LEU A 697 -40.07 -38.61 9.81
C LEU A 697 -41.34 -39.21 9.18
N VAL A 698 -41.48 -39.11 7.86
CA VAL A 698 -42.64 -39.66 7.13
C VAL A 698 -42.39 -41.13 6.78
N ASP A 699 -41.20 -41.44 6.28
CA ASP A 699 -40.78 -42.78 5.87
C ASP A 699 -39.32 -43.03 6.29
N PRO A 700 -39.11 -43.54 7.52
CA PRO A 700 -37.77 -43.86 8.02
C PRO A 700 -37.05 -44.94 7.20
N ALA A 701 -37.77 -45.77 6.44
CA ALA A 701 -37.15 -46.81 5.62
C ALA A 701 -36.55 -46.24 4.32
N ALA A 702 -37.20 -45.23 3.73
CA ALA A 702 -36.71 -44.55 2.53
C ALA A 702 -35.59 -43.53 2.81
N CYS A 703 -35.51 -42.99 4.03
CA CYS A 703 -34.46 -42.06 4.47
C CYS A 703 -33.90 -42.51 5.84
N PRO A 704 -33.09 -43.57 5.87
CA PRO A 704 -32.60 -44.16 7.12
C PRO A 704 -31.50 -43.35 7.80
N GLY A 705 -31.55 -43.30 9.14
CA GLY A 705 -30.46 -42.80 9.98
C GLY A 705 -30.57 -41.34 10.42
N ARG A 706 -29.55 -40.90 11.16
CA ARG A 706 -29.43 -39.59 11.82
C ARG A 706 -28.19 -38.87 11.31
N LEU A 707 -28.38 -38.00 10.31
CA LEU A 707 -27.29 -37.32 9.62
C LEU A 707 -26.81 -36.10 10.39
N SER A 708 -25.49 -36.00 10.58
CA SER A 708 -24.80 -34.80 11.06
C SER A 708 -23.98 -34.17 9.94
N LEU A 709 -24.04 -32.84 9.87
CA LEU A 709 -23.37 -32.04 8.85
C LEU A 709 -22.55 -30.96 9.53
N VAL A 710 -21.23 -31.04 9.34
CA VAL A 710 -20.36 -29.86 9.46
C VAL A 710 -20.37 -29.17 8.11
N TYR A 711 -20.64 -27.87 8.11
CA TYR A 711 -20.61 -27.04 6.91
C TYR A 711 -20.03 -25.69 7.27
N ASP A 712 -18.76 -25.48 6.93
CA ASP A 712 -18.05 -24.24 7.15
C ASP A 712 -17.91 -23.45 5.85
N ASP A 713 -18.61 -22.33 5.76
CA ASP A 713 -18.46 -21.36 4.69
C ASP A 713 -17.55 -20.21 5.18
N PRO A 714 -16.31 -20.09 4.68
CA PRO A 714 -15.38 -19.05 5.13
C PRO A 714 -15.82 -17.64 4.71
N SER A 715 -16.73 -17.53 3.73
CA SER A 715 -17.24 -16.23 3.33
C SER A 715 -18.16 -15.68 4.41
N LEU A 716 -18.68 -16.51 5.31
CA LEU A 716 -19.60 -16.10 6.35
C LEU A 716 -18.87 -15.86 7.67
N PRO A 717 -18.86 -14.61 8.19
CA PRO A 717 -18.12 -14.27 9.40
C PRO A 717 -18.67 -15.01 10.61
N LEU A 718 -17.78 -15.35 11.53
CA LEU A 718 -18.10 -15.85 12.86
C LEU A 718 -18.19 -14.66 13.82
N PRO A 719 -19.04 -14.72 14.86
CA PRO A 719 -19.04 -13.73 15.93
C PRO A 719 -17.66 -13.69 16.61
N ALA A 720 -17.27 -12.51 17.11
CA ALA A 720 -16.11 -12.40 17.98
C ALA A 720 -16.34 -13.34 19.16
N VAL A 721 -15.48 -14.36 19.30
CA VAL A 721 -15.66 -15.43 20.29
C VAL A 721 -15.68 -14.79 21.68
N LEU A 722 -16.87 -14.72 22.29
CA LEU A 722 -16.98 -14.35 23.69
C LEU A 722 -16.52 -15.57 24.50
N PRO A 723 -15.59 -15.41 25.46
CA PRO A 723 -15.38 -16.43 26.47
C PRO A 723 -16.66 -16.54 27.31
N LEU A 724 -17.52 -17.51 26.99
CA LEU A 724 -18.82 -17.73 27.65
C LEU A 724 -18.68 -18.19 29.12
N THR A 725 -17.46 -18.32 29.65
CA THR A 725 -17.15 -18.91 30.96
C THR A 725 -16.34 -18.03 31.91
N GLN A 726 -16.17 -16.73 31.66
CA GLN A 726 -15.70 -15.82 32.71
C GLN A 726 -16.88 -15.21 33.45
N GLU A 727 -17.02 -15.55 34.74
CA GLU A 727 -17.88 -14.81 35.66
C GLU A 727 -17.51 -13.33 35.59
N ILE A 728 -18.38 -12.52 35.00
CA ILE A 728 -18.27 -11.06 35.03
C ILE A 728 -18.43 -10.65 36.49
N THR A 729 -17.32 -10.34 37.15
CA THR A 729 -17.37 -9.64 38.44
C THR A 729 -17.95 -8.25 38.21
N ALA A 730 -18.82 -7.80 39.11
CA ALA A 730 -19.63 -6.59 38.98
C ALA A 730 -18.85 -5.28 38.73
N ASP A 731 -17.51 -5.31 38.82
CA ASP A 731 -16.62 -4.18 38.56
C ASP A 731 -16.42 -3.86 37.06
N GLU A 732 -16.64 -4.81 36.14
CA GLU A 732 -16.43 -4.58 34.70
C GLU A 732 -17.63 -3.90 34.02
N GLN A 733 -18.86 -4.13 34.51
CA GLN A 733 -20.06 -3.41 34.01
C GLN A 733 -20.01 -1.90 34.27
N GLN A 734 -19.26 -1.47 35.29
CA GLN A 734 -19.13 -0.04 35.63
C GLN A 734 -18.08 0.68 34.76
N ARG A 735 -17.16 -0.05 34.12
CA ARG A 735 -16.15 0.54 33.23
C ARG A 735 -16.68 0.82 31.82
N GLU A 736 -17.61 0.01 31.31
CA GLU A 736 -18.18 0.22 29.97
C GLU A 736 -19.24 1.34 29.91
N CYS A 737 -19.89 1.67 31.03
CA CYS A 737 -20.86 2.78 31.08
C CYS A 737 -20.23 4.15 31.44
N GLY A 738 -18.91 4.23 31.66
CA GLY A 738 -18.27 5.35 32.36
C GLY A 738 -17.20 6.13 31.59
N LEU A 739 -17.25 6.22 30.25
CA LEU A 739 -16.32 7.07 29.48
C LEU A 739 -16.98 8.40 29.06
N ALA A 740 -17.38 9.18 30.06
CA ALA A 740 -17.69 10.60 29.93
C ALA A 740 -17.34 11.34 31.22
N HIS A 741 -16.04 11.50 31.51
CA HIS A 741 -15.47 12.70 32.14
C HIS A 741 -13.97 12.52 32.43
N LEU A 742 -13.14 13.28 31.72
CA LEU A 742 -11.77 13.58 32.16
C LEU A 742 -11.80 14.62 33.29
N PRO A 743 -10.83 14.55 34.21
CA PRO A 743 -10.05 15.75 34.49
C PRO A 743 -8.53 15.51 34.46
N GLU A 744 -7.83 16.61 34.18
CA GLU A 744 -6.39 16.79 33.97
C GLU A 744 -5.50 16.62 35.23
N PRO A 745 -4.16 16.61 35.09
CA PRO A 745 -3.25 15.86 35.96
C PRO A 745 -2.60 16.69 37.07
N GLU A 746 -2.32 16.05 38.21
CA GLU A 746 -1.38 16.57 39.21
C GLU A 746 -0.14 15.70 39.38
N ARG A 747 0.98 16.41 39.54
CA ARG A 747 2.35 15.96 39.76
C ARG A 747 2.49 15.24 41.10
N SER A 748 3.39 14.24 41.20
CA SER A 748 4.59 14.28 42.07
C SER A 748 5.22 12.90 42.31
N THR A 749 6.52 12.82 41.96
CA THR A 749 7.67 12.18 42.64
C THR A 749 7.72 10.70 43.05
N ASP A 750 8.80 10.08 42.58
CA ASP A 750 9.72 9.11 43.22
C ASP A 750 9.17 7.85 43.92
N HIS A 751 9.54 6.68 43.39
CA HIS A 751 10.51 5.78 44.02
C HIS A 751 10.86 4.56 43.13
N LEU A 752 12.15 4.37 42.89
CA LEU A 752 12.78 3.13 42.38
C LEU A 752 12.58 1.95 43.35
N PRO A 753 12.61 0.70 42.84
CA PRO A 753 13.65 -0.20 43.36
C PRO A 753 14.33 -1.13 42.34
N ARG A 754 15.66 -1.13 42.44
CA ARG A 754 16.62 -2.26 42.55
C ARG A 754 16.43 -3.56 41.73
N THR A 755 17.44 -3.73 40.87
CA THR A 755 18.09 -4.93 40.32
C THR A 755 18.29 -6.14 41.25
N ALA A 756 18.17 -7.35 40.68
CA ALA A 756 18.92 -8.58 41.02
C ALA A 756 18.79 -9.62 39.86
N PRO A 757 19.52 -10.76 39.82
CA PRO A 757 20.88 -10.85 39.26
C PRO A 757 21.03 -11.92 38.14
N VAL A 758 22.10 -11.79 37.36
CA VAL A 758 22.58 -12.76 36.36
C VAL A 758 23.48 -13.81 37.05
N ALA A 759 23.31 -15.09 36.70
CA ALA A 759 24.19 -16.20 37.10
C ALA A 759 24.73 -16.94 35.84
N PRO A 760 25.87 -17.67 35.95
CA PRO A 760 26.81 -17.80 34.84
C PRO A 760 26.86 -19.17 34.12
N VAL A 761 27.35 -19.08 32.89
CA VAL A 761 28.09 -20.00 32.00
C VAL A 761 28.35 -21.45 32.47
N ARG A 762 28.08 -22.41 31.57
CA ARG A 762 28.81 -23.68 31.47
C ARG A 762 29.27 -23.95 30.03
N ASP A 763 30.59 -24.07 29.89
CA ASP A 763 31.33 -24.53 28.72
C ASP A 763 31.00 -25.98 28.32
N ARG A 764 31.03 -26.27 27.01
CA ARG A 764 31.52 -27.53 26.46
C ARG A 764 32.18 -27.32 25.07
N PRO A 765 33.14 -28.19 24.69
CA PRO A 765 34.30 -27.87 23.86
C PRO A 765 34.15 -28.31 22.38
N PRO A 766 35.15 -28.03 21.49
CA PRO A 766 34.98 -28.18 20.06
C PRO A 766 35.28 -29.61 19.58
N LEU A 767 34.56 -30.04 18.54
CA LEU A 767 34.89 -31.23 17.75
C LEU A 767 35.33 -30.80 16.35
N THR A 768 36.63 -30.98 16.11
CA THR A 768 37.25 -31.13 14.79
C THR A 768 36.89 -32.51 14.20
N GLY A 769 36.66 -32.59 12.89
CA GLY A 769 36.61 -33.88 12.19
C GLY A 769 35.98 -33.83 10.80
N SER A 770 36.82 -33.66 9.80
CA SER A 770 36.66 -33.96 8.37
C SER A 770 35.88 -35.24 8.03
N VAL A 771 34.95 -35.16 7.06
CA VAL A 771 34.96 -35.79 5.71
C VAL A 771 34.07 -34.95 4.79
#